data_AF-K1PLY0-F1
#
_entry.id   AF-K1PLY0-F1
#
_cell.length_a   1.000
_cell.length_b   1.000
_cell.length_c   1.000
_cell.angle_alpha   90.00
_cell.angle_beta   90.00
_cell.angle_gamma   90.00
#
_symmetry.space_group_name_H-M   'P 1'
#
loop_
_entity.id
_entity.type
_entity.pdbx_description
1 polymer ?
#
loop_
_entity_poly.entity_id
_entity_poly.type
_entity_poly.pdbx_seq_one_letter_code
_entity_poly.pdbx_strand_id
1 'polypeptide(L)'
;MATSWPENNPETLEDLCLKVAAKNIDAYADKSIDGYTLKEGISLQHPSLCDKLFQSMYEEYPTDLAWLKIFRDTSLTRLNRVNLSWRRIDTRDLESICKHPIRELDLSNCHLKWEHVLIINELGGTLLSLIIDDSFGLVQSLSETKDSTHVDEGKFCIEYVFKCPKLKKLLLRDAYFKNTSIEDGTSILPAILNPLKNLNSLDLSCCVFDIELLDSIDQLENLCSLYLSGVNIEDMLEALKTICKAKKLRECSIPGLEGKELEFLGLMDCPDNPCERPDIPAKRVTGTNTEAQVLLAVRVYKDKESLLSSALNHLFQMLRYEEVRDQCQGLELILAGMKHNWKNKQVQISGRKVILTLLDAMEQFRHDRTMLRNVLLNFCSMHLPDNLTFCHHRMIRNLMEVVVSDNQEDFIQKLGIILLNCLACQVDGEEKLTFGELGAIEAMLKIIRRKLALNQCDENMEVSWSMMWNITDETAENCKRFIDNNGLELFKSCLVGNIAEVRELRKKLMEGDFMDIFCKLMESEMDGIEVSYNAVGIFSHITADGENAWTISQPTRNEVMMRMMRAIKRWPLESRRNINYRSFGPILNLLKAFDTPAAQYWAVWALCNLTRVYPERYCRLLKSEGGLALLETVEADPRTLEEVKTLAHTVIEQVRNGPEKVKAESESNPEDQSDD
;
A
#
# COMPACT_ATOMS: atom_id res chain seq x y z
N MET A 1 -7.68 18.59 12.94
CA MET A 1 -8.02 18.28 11.54
C MET A 1 -7.64 16.84 11.30
N ALA A 2 -8.62 15.98 11.01
CA ALA A 2 -8.39 14.57 10.75
C ALA A 2 -7.61 14.42 9.44
N THR A 3 -6.37 13.93 9.53
CA THR A 3 -5.63 13.45 8.37
C THR A 3 -6.31 12.17 7.90
N SER A 4 -6.91 12.24 6.71
CA SER A 4 -7.44 11.09 6.00
C SER A 4 -6.35 10.03 5.88
N TRP A 5 -6.63 8.84 6.42
CA TRP A 5 -5.84 7.63 6.19
C TRP A 5 -5.63 7.44 4.68
N PRO A 6 -4.48 6.90 4.23
CA PRO A 6 -4.29 6.57 2.83
C PRO A 6 -5.42 5.62 2.41
N GLU A 7 -6.04 5.87 1.26
CA GLU A 7 -7.01 4.97 0.64
C GLU A 7 -6.35 3.61 0.41
N ASN A 8 -6.44 2.74 1.41
CA ASN A 8 -6.16 1.34 1.31
C ASN A 8 -7.42 0.70 0.72
N ASN A 9 -7.76 1.08 -0.52
CA ASN A 9 -8.95 0.55 -1.18
C ASN A 9 -8.76 -0.98 -1.28
N PRO A 10 -9.58 -1.77 -0.58
CA PRO A 10 -9.50 -3.22 -0.69
C PRO A 10 -9.77 -3.63 -2.14
N GLU A 11 -9.19 -4.75 -2.58
CA GLU A 11 -9.47 -5.33 -3.90
C GLU A 11 -10.99 -5.52 -4.05
N THR A 12 -11.51 -5.28 -5.26
CA THR A 12 -12.95 -5.39 -5.47
C THR A 12 -13.41 -6.84 -5.29
N LEU A 13 -14.67 -7.06 -4.91
CA LEU A 13 -15.24 -8.41 -4.82
C LEU A 13 -15.09 -9.16 -6.15
N GLU A 14 -15.23 -8.46 -7.28
CA GLU A 14 -15.00 -9.03 -8.62
C GLU A 14 -13.57 -9.59 -8.75
N ASP A 15 -12.55 -8.81 -8.38
CA ASP A 15 -11.14 -9.24 -8.48
C ASP A 15 -10.86 -10.43 -7.54
N LEU A 16 -11.41 -10.42 -6.33
CA LEU A 16 -11.30 -11.53 -5.38
C LEU A 16 -11.97 -12.80 -5.92
N CYS A 17 -13.18 -12.70 -6.48
CA CYS A 17 -13.89 -13.81 -7.08
C CYS A 17 -13.13 -14.38 -8.29
N LEU A 18 -12.53 -13.53 -9.12
CA LEU A 18 -11.75 -13.96 -10.26
C LEU A 18 -10.45 -14.67 -9.86
N LYS A 19 -9.79 -14.25 -8.79
CA LYS A 19 -8.66 -14.99 -8.21
C LYS A 19 -9.08 -16.37 -7.69
N VAL A 20 -10.25 -16.46 -7.06
CA VAL A 20 -10.80 -17.75 -6.61
C VAL A 20 -11.17 -18.62 -7.82
N ALA A 21 -11.79 -18.06 -8.85
CA ALA A 21 -12.08 -18.77 -10.10
C ALA A 21 -10.79 -19.26 -10.74
N ALA A 22 -9.74 -18.42 -10.80
CA ALA A 22 -8.47 -18.81 -11.36
C ALA A 22 -7.87 -20.05 -10.66
N LYS A 23 -7.92 -20.10 -9.33
CA LYS A 23 -7.51 -21.26 -8.53
C LYS A 23 -8.32 -22.53 -8.74
N ASN A 24 -9.54 -22.41 -9.27
CA ASN A 24 -10.52 -23.48 -9.37
C ASN A 24 -11.02 -23.64 -10.82
N ILE A 25 -10.10 -23.77 -11.78
CA ILE A 25 -10.43 -23.94 -13.22
C ILE A 25 -11.47 -25.04 -13.45
N ASP A 26 -11.31 -26.17 -12.76
CA ASP A 26 -12.18 -27.35 -12.88
C ASP A 26 -13.64 -27.07 -12.48
N ALA A 27 -13.94 -25.95 -11.84
CA ALA A 27 -15.31 -25.54 -11.55
C ALA A 27 -16.07 -25.18 -12.83
N TYR A 28 -15.42 -24.51 -13.80
CA TYR A 28 -16.06 -23.94 -14.98
C TYR A 28 -15.46 -24.38 -16.33
N ALA A 29 -14.35 -25.13 -16.31
CA ALA A 29 -13.77 -25.74 -17.50
C ALA A 29 -13.46 -27.22 -17.26
N ASP A 30 -13.51 -28.02 -18.33
CA ASP A 30 -13.12 -29.42 -18.34
C ASP A 30 -11.68 -29.55 -18.85
N LYS A 31 -10.89 -30.38 -18.17
CA LYS A 31 -9.51 -30.69 -18.57
C LYS A 31 -9.47 -31.87 -19.53
N SER A 32 -8.86 -31.66 -20.69
CA SER A 32 -8.55 -32.68 -21.70
C SER A 32 -7.04 -32.89 -21.83
N ILE A 33 -6.64 -33.90 -22.62
CA ILE A 33 -5.22 -34.13 -23.00
C ILE A 33 -4.65 -32.89 -23.70
N ASP A 34 -5.51 -32.19 -24.44
CA ASP A 34 -5.17 -30.99 -25.18
C ASP A 34 -5.50 -29.72 -24.38
N GLY A 35 -5.54 -29.73 -23.05
CA GLY A 35 -5.77 -28.55 -22.20
C GLY A 35 -7.23 -28.31 -21.84
N TYR A 36 -7.62 -27.06 -21.52
CA TYR A 36 -8.94 -26.77 -20.93
C TYR A 36 -9.97 -26.23 -21.94
N THR A 37 -11.23 -26.61 -21.75
CA THR A 37 -12.39 -26.11 -22.51
C THR A 37 -13.52 -25.71 -21.57
N LEU A 38 -14.23 -24.60 -21.83
CA LEU A 38 -15.36 -24.18 -20.99
C LEU A 38 -16.45 -25.26 -20.95
N LYS A 39 -17.04 -25.44 -19.76
CA LYS A 39 -18.21 -26.31 -19.58
C LYS A 39 -19.43 -25.74 -20.30
N GLU A 40 -20.36 -26.63 -20.65
CA GLU A 40 -21.61 -26.25 -21.29
C GLU A 40 -22.37 -25.20 -20.47
N GLY A 41 -22.88 -24.16 -21.14
CA GLY A 41 -23.62 -23.05 -20.52
C GLY A 41 -22.75 -21.92 -19.93
N ILE A 42 -21.43 -22.08 -19.89
CA ILE A 42 -20.51 -21.02 -19.44
C ILE A 42 -20.06 -20.16 -20.62
N SER A 43 -20.19 -18.84 -20.47
CA SER A 43 -19.74 -17.85 -21.45
C SER A 43 -19.00 -16.71 -20.77
N LEU A 44 -17.84 -16.35 -21.31
CA LEU A 44 -16.98 -15.23 -20.90
C LEU A 44 -16.95 -14.15 -22.00
N GLN A 45 -18.11 -13.83 -22.59
CA GLN A 45 -18.22 -12.83 -23.66
C GLN A 45 -18.11 -11.37 -23.18
N HIS A 46 -18.22 -11.12 -21.87
CA HIS A 46 -18.05 -9.77 -21.32
C HIS A 46 -16.55 -9.42 -21.23
N PRO A 47 -16.04 -8.46 -22.03
CA PRO A 47 -14.60 -8.30 -22.20
C PRO A 47 -13.85 -7.94 -20.92
N SER A 48 -14.43 -7.07 -20.08
CA SER A 48 -13.80 -6.70 -18.81
C SER A 48 -13.66 -7.90 -17.86
N LEU A 49 -14.63 -8.82 -17.88
CA LEU A 49 -14.60 -10.01 -17.04
C LEU A 49 -13.59 -11.02 -17.60
N CYS A 50 -13.60 -11.22 -18.92
CA CYS A 50 -12.69 -12.12 -19.63
C CYS A 50 -11.23 -11.70 -19.48
N ASP A 51 -10.93 -10.40 -19.67
CA ASP A 51 -9.59 -9.82 -19.52
C ASP A 51 -9.08 -9.98 -18.07
N LYS A 52 -9.92 -9.69 -17.07
CA LYS A 52 -9.53 -9.83 -15.65
C LYS A 52 -9.36 -11.29 -15.22
N LEU A 53 -10.18 -12.21 -15.74
CA LEU A 53 -9.98 -13.64 -15.51
C LEU A 53 -8.66 -14.10 -16.15
N PHE A 54 -8.39 -13.69 -17.39
CA PHE A 54 -7.12 -13.96 -18.06
C PHE A 54 -5.93 -13.48 -17.22
N GLN A 55 -5.99 -12.26 -16.69
CA GLN A 55 -4.94 -11.72 -15.80
C GLN A 55 -4.80 -12.51 -14.49
N SER A 56 -5.93 -12.89 -13.87
CA SER A 56 -5.92 -13.70 -12.63
C SER A 56 -5.32 -15.08 -12.87
N MET A 57 -5.62 -15.70 -14.01
CA MET A 57 -5.05 -16.97 -14.45
C MET A 57 -3.55 -16.85 -14.73
N TYR A 58 -3.13 -15.74 -15.34
CA TYR A 58 -1.74 -15.43 -15.59
C TYR A 58 -0.93 -15.31 -14.29
N GLU A 59 -1.48 -14.65 -13.26
CA GLU A 59 -0.85 -14.49 -11.94
C GLU A 59 -0.78 -15.80 -11.16
N GLU A 60 -1.83 -16.63 -11.24
CA GLU A 60 -1.90 -17.90 -10.51
C GLU A 60 -1.01 -18.99 -11.13
N TYR A 61 -0.89 -19.02 -12.46
CA TYR A 61 -0.14 -20.06 -13.19
C TYR A 61 1.03 -19.48 -14.00
N PRO A 62 2.17 -19.15 -13.36
CA PRO A 62 3.32 -18.49 -13.99
C PRO A 62 4.11 -19.36 -15.00
N THR A 63 3.90 -20.67 -15.05
CA THR A 63 4.65 -21.59 -15.92
C THR A 63 3.77 -22.48 -16.80
N ASP A 64 2.57 -22.83 -16.35
CA ASP A 64 1.61 -23.63 -17.12
C ASP A 64 0.78 -22.71 -18.03
N LEU A 65 0.73 -23.02 -19.33
CA LEU A 65 -0.06 -22.30 -20.34
C LEU A 65 -1.23 -23.15 -20.88
N ALA A 66 -1.48 -24.34 -20.34
CA ALA A 66 -2.58 -25.20 -20.78
C ALA A 66 -3.95 -24.52 -20.67
N TRP A 67 -4.07 -23.56 -19.75
CA TRP A 67 -5.27 -22.75 -19.54
C TRP A 67 -5.56 -21.74 -20.67
N LEU A 68 -4.56 -21.33 -21.47
CA LEU A 68 -4.77 -20.40 -22.59
C LEU A 68 -5.84 -20.92 -23.56
N LYS A 69 -6.01 -22.24 -23.63
CA LYS A 69 -6.94 -22.91 -24.53
C LYS A 69 -8.41 -22.66 -24.21
N ILE A 70 -8.73 -22.25 -22.98
CA ILE A 70 -10.06 -21.75 -22.58
C ILE A 70 -10.49 -20.60 -23.52
N PHE A 71 -9.54 -19.76 -23.91
CA PHE A 71 -9.78 -18.56 -24.69
C PHE A 71 -9.69 -18.79 -26.21
N ARG A 72 -9.62 -20.05 -26.69
CA ARG A 72 -9.55 -20.33 -28.14
C ARG A 72 -10.88 -20.12 -28.86
N ASP A 73 -12.00 -20.34 -28.18
CA ASP A 73 -13.33 -20.19 -28.76
C ASP A 73 -13.84 -18.75 -28.58
N THR A 74 -13.76 -17.96 -29.65
CA THR A 74 -14.21 -16.56 -29.68
C THR A 74 -15.74 -16.42 -29.64
N SER A 75 -16.50 -17.51 -29.81
CA SER A 75 -17.97 -17.50 -29.63
C SER A 75 -18.36 -17.58 -28.16
N LEU A 76 -17.48 -18.09 -27.29
CA LEU A 76 -17.70 -18.19 -25.84
C LEU A 76 -16.85 -17.23 -25.03
N THR A 77 -15.71 -16.77 -25.55
CA THR A 77 -14.78 -15.86 -24.86
C THR A 77 -14.55 -14.59 -25.67
N ARG A 78 -14.20 -13.49 -24.99
CA ARG A 78 -13.88 -12.24 -25.68
C ARG A 78 -12.79 -11.45 -24.96
N LEU A 79 -11.58 -11.50 -25.50
CA LEU A 79 -10.45 -10.73 -25.00
C LEU A 79 -10.34 -9.38 -25.74
N ASN A 80 -10.07 -8.32 -24.99
CA ASN A 80 -9.72 -7.00 -25.52
C ASN A 80 -8.33 -6.55 -25.02
N ARG A 81 -7.90 -7.00 -23.85
CA ARG A 81 -6.61 -6.64 -23.24
C ARG A 81 -5.89 -7.90 -22.80
N VAL A 82 -4.67 -8.09 -23.30
CA VAL A 82 -3.90 -9.30 -23.05
C VAL A 82 -2.48 -8.93 -22.63
N ASN A 83 -2.06 -9.48 -21.49
CA ASN A 83 -0.68 -9.43 -21.03
C ASN A 83 -0.09 -10.83 -21.04
N LEU A 84 0.91 -11.04 -21.89
CA LEU A 84 1.67 -12.29 -22.00
C LEU A 84 3.14 -12.08 -21.64
N SER A 85 3.48 -10.97 -20.97
CA SER A 85 4.85 -10.64 -20.61
C SER A 85 5.56 -11.79 -19.89
N TRP A 86 6.89 -11.89 -20.01
CA TRP A 86 7.71 -12.92 -19.35
C TRP A 86 7.35 -14.37 -19.71
N ARG A 87 6.56 -14.62 -20.77
CA ARG A 87 6.20 -15.97 -21.22
C ARG A 87 6.97 -16.35 -22.48
N ARG A 88 7.26 -17.64 -22.57
CA ARG A 88 7.64 -18.25 -23.85
C ARG A 88 6.36 -18.55 -24.62
N ILE A 89 6.04 -17.67 -25.56
CA ILE A 89 4.86 -17.79 -26.42
C ILE A 89 5.30 -18.47 -27.72
N ASP A 90 4.60 -19.54 -28.12
CA ASP A 90 4.74 -20.08 -29.47
C ASP A 90 3.76 -19.38 -30.43
N THR A 91 4.02 -19.46 -31.72
CA THR A 91 3.19 -18.79 -32.74
C THR A 91 1.73 -19.25 -32.72
N ARG A 92 1.46 -20.51 -32.38
CA ARG A 92 0.10 -21.08 -32.39
C ARG A 92 -0.76 -20.55 -31.25
N ASP A 93 -0.17 -20.35 -30.07
CA ASP A 93 -0.86 -19.78 -28.93
C ASP A 93 -1.13 -18.29 -29.16
N LEU A 94 -0.20 -17.56 -29.76
CA LEU A 94 -0.43 -16.17 -30.16
C LEU A 94 -1.52 -16.06 -31.24
N GLU A 95 -1.49 -16.90 -32.29
CA GLU A 95 -2.53 -16.96 -33.34
C GLU A 95 -3.91 -17.19 -32.75
N SER A 96 -4.01 -18.08 -31.76
CA SER A 96 -5.27 -18.37 -31.09
C SER A 96 -5.84 -17.16 -30.36
N ILE A 97 -4.98 -16.42 -29.66
CA ILE A 97 -5.36 -15.23 -28.89
C ILE A 97 -5.67 -14.07 -29.85
N CYS A 98 -4.90 -13.90 -30.92
CA CYS A 98 -5.07 -12.82 -31.89
C CYS A 98 -6.33 -12.95 -32.77
N LYS A 99 -7.08 -14.06 -32.68
CA LYS A 99 -8.44 -14.16 -33.25
C LYS A 99 -9.46 -13.28 -32.52
N HIS A 100 -9.16 -12.87 -31.30
CA HIS A 100 -9.97 -11.91 -30.55
C HIS A 100 -9.74 -10.49 -31.06
N PRO A 101 -10.71 -9.56 -30.87
CA PRO A 101 -10.55 -8.16 -31.24
C PRO A 101 -9.66 -7.40 -30.24
N ILE A 102 -8.41 -7.86 -30.06
CA ILE A 102 -7.45 -7.31 -29.10
C ILE A 102 -7.21 -5.83 -29.41
N ARG A 103 -7.31 -5.02 -28.35
CA ARG A 103 -7.06 -3.58 -28.35
C ARG A 103 -5.74 -3.22 -27.68
N GLU A 104 -5.34 -3.97 -26.65
CA GLU A 104 -4.09 -3.76 -25.93
C GLU A 104 -3.37 -5.10 -25.78
N LEU A 105 -2.13 -5.16 -26.26
CA LEU A 105 -1.30 -6.37 -26.23
C LEU A 105 0.06 -6.04 -25.61
N ASP A 106 0.40 -6.74 -24.54
CA ASP A 106 1.70 -6.67 -23.87
C ASP A 106 2.46 -8.00 -24.04
N LEU A 107 3.61 -7.91 -24.71
CA LEU A 107 4.54 -8.99 -25.02
C LEU A 107 5.92 -8.73 -24.43
N SER A 108 5.99 -7.93 -23.37
CA SER A 108 7.26 -7.55 -22.73
C SER A 108 8.06 -8.75 -22.25
N ASN A 109 9.38 -8.74 -22.45
CA ASN A 109 10.28 -9.82 -22.02
C ASN A 109 9.90 -11.21 -22.61
N CYS A 110 9.32 -11.23 -23.81
CA CYS A 110 9.06 -12.46 -24.57
C CYS A 110 10.15 -12.68 -25.62
N HIS A 111 10.43 -13.94 -25.96
CA HIS A 111 11.36 -14.29 -27.04
C HIS A 111 10.70 -14.12 -28.43
N LEU A 112 10.41 -12.88 -28.80
CA LEU A 112 9.76 -12.53 -30.05
C LEU A 112 10.71 -12.69 -31.24
N LYS A 113 10.13 -13.06 -32.37
CA LYS A 113 10.77 -13.24 -33.67
C LYS A 113 9.90 -12.65 -34.77
N TRP A 114 10.42 -12.53 -35.99
CA TRP A 114 9.68 -12.00 -37.13
C TRP A 114 8.36 -12.74 -37.41
N GLU A 115 8.26 -14.05 -37.15
CA GLU A 115 7.02 -14.81 -37.36
C GLU A 115 5.87 -14.30 -36.47
N HIS A 116 6.19 -13.84 -35.26
CA HIS A 116 5.20 -13.28 -34.34
C HIS A 116 4.63 -11.95 -34.85
N VAL A 117 5.42 -11.18 -35.61
CA VAL A 117 4.97 -9.92 -36.22
C VAL A 117 3.88 -10.17 -37.25
N LEU A 118 3.95 -11.27 -38.01
CA LEU A 118 2.90 -11.64 -38.97
C LEU A 118 1.55 -11.82 -38.27
N ILE A 119 1.56 -12.45 -37.10
CA ILE A 119 0.35 -12.71 -36.30
C ILE A 119 -0.16 -11.41 -35.67
N ILE A 120 0.73 -10.56 -35.14
CA ILE A 120 0.36 -9.24 -34.60
C ILE A 120 -0.33 -8.40 -35.67
N ASN A 121 0.13 -8.49 -36.93
CA ASN A 121 -0.44 -7.74 -38.05
C ASN A 121 -1.89 -8.13 -38.38
N GLU A 122 -2.34 -9.33 -37.99
CA GLU A 122 -3.76 -9.72 -38.11
C GLU A 122 -4.67 -8.82 -37.24
N LEU A 123 -4.12 -8.24 -36.17
CA LEU A 123 -4.82 -7.32 -35.27
C LEU A 123 -4.89 -5.88 -35.80
N GLY A 124 -4.40 -5.59 -37.01
CA GLY A 124 -4.29 -4.21 -37.51
C GLY A 124 -5.62 -3.43 -37.56
N GLY A 125 -6.74 -4.14 -37.60
CA GLY A 125 -8.10 -3.57 -37.53
C GLY A 125 -8.59 -3.20 -36.12
N THR A 126 -7.95 -3.67 -35.05
CA THR A 126 -8.43 -3.53 -33.66
C THR A 126 -7.38 -3.03 -32.68
N LEU A 127 -6.09 -3.29 -32.91
CA LEU A 127 -5.01 -2.99 -31.97
C LEU A 127 -4.81 -1.48 -31.82
N LEU A 128 -4.82 -1.02 -30.56
CA LEU A 128 -4.65 0.38 -30.16
C LEU A 128 -3.37 0.59 -29.34
N SER A 129 -2.92 -0.41 -28.59
CA SER A 129 -1.68 -0.37 -27.80
C SER A 129 -0.87 -1.64 -27.96
N LEU A 130 0.42 -1.50 -28.28
CA LEU A 130 1.38 -2.59 -28.33
C LEU A 130 2.56 -2.27 -27.39
N ILE A 131 2.86 -3.18 -26.48
CA ILE A 131 3.91 -3.02 -25.47
C ILE A 131 4.91 -4.17 -25.62
N ILE A 132 6.17 -3.83 -25.85
CA ILE A 132 7.29 -4.77 -25.93
C ILE A 132 8.48 -4.16 -25.16
N ASP A 133 8.48 -4.33 -23.83
CA ASP A 133 9.70 -4.14 -23.02
C ASP A 133 10.71 -5.24 -23.38
N ASP A 134 12.01 -4.93 -23.46
CA ASP A 134 13.03 -5.80 -24.05
C ASP A 134 12.74 -6.23 -25.50
N SER A 135 12.81 -5.26 -26.41
CA SER A 135 12.65 -5.45 -27.86
C SER A 135 13.94 -5.90 -28.57
N PHE A 136 15.05 -6.13 -27.85
CA PHE A 136 16.35 -6.50 -28.45
C PHE A 136 16.24 -7.74 -29.35
N GLY A 137 15.65 -8.81 -28.84
CA GLY A 137 15.52 -10.09 -29.57
C GLY A 137 14.67 -9.98 -30.84
N LEU A 138 13.61 -9.17 -30.81
CA LEU A 138 12.76 -8.92 -31.97
C LEU A 138 13.54 -8.20 -33.07
N VAL A 139 14.26 -7.13 -32.71
CA VAL A 139 15.03 -6.33 -33.68
C VAL A 139 16.17 -7.16 -34.29
N GLN A 140 16.85 -7.98 -33.48
CA GLN A 140 17.85 -8.92 -33.97
C GLN A 140 17.25 -9.91 -34.97
N SER A 141 16.13 -10.55 -34.61
CA SER A 141 15.45 -11.52 -35.48
C SER A 141 14.98 -10.91 -36.81
N LEU A 142 14.51 -9.66 -36.80
CA LEU A 142 14.13 -8.93 -38.00
C LEU A 142 15.35 -8.64 -38.89
N SER A 143 16.51 -8.31 -38.29
CA SER A 143 17.74 -8.03 -39.05
C SER A 143 18.35 -9.29 -39.68
N GLU A 144 18.23 -10.45 -39.05
CA GLU A 144 18.75 -11.73 -39.55
C GLU A 144 18.03 -12.21 -40.84
N THR A 145 16.86 -11.65 -41.17
CA THR A 145 16.14 -11.98 -42.41
C THR A 145 16.89 -11.59 -43.70
N LYS A 146 17.92 -10.72 -43.61
CA LYS A 146 18.81 -10.39 -44.73
C LYS A 146 19.63 -11.58 -45.24
N ASP A 147 20.09 -12.44 -44.33
CA ASP A 147 21.16 -13.40 -44.60
C ASP A 147 20.64 -14.79 -45.00
N SER A 148 19.32 -14.99 -45.03
CA SER A 148 18.72 -16.25 -45.43
C SER A 148 18.76 -16.43 -46.95
N THR A 149 19.77 -17.14 -47.43
CA THR A 149 19.92 -17.58 -48.84
C THR A 149 18.98 -18.74 -49.23
N HIS A 150 18.11 -19.19 -48.33
CA HIS A 150 17.14 -20.24 -48.61
C HIS A 150 15.83 -19.67 -49.14
N VAL A 151 15.57 -19.97 -50.42
CA VAL A 151 14.31 -19.75 -51.11
C VAL A 151 13.27 -20.73 -50.54
N ASP A 152 12.50 -20.30 -49.55
CA ASP A 152 11.27 -20.99 -49.17
C ASP A 152 10.07 -20.03 -49.36
N GLU A 153 8.97 -20.57 -49.89
CA GLU A 153 7.78 -19.84 -50.30
C GLU A 153 7.00 -19.31 -49.08
N GLY A 154 7.49 -18.21 -48.50
CA GLY A 154 6.88 -17.53 -47.35
C GLY A 154 7.60 -16.25 -46.92
N LYS A 155 8.41 -15.67 -47.82
CA LYS A 155 9.35 -14.57 -47.54
C LYS A 155 8.71 -13.39 -46.81
N PHE A 156 9.36 -12.94 -45.73
CA PHE A 156 9.08 -11.72 -44.99
C PHE A 156 9.55 -10.47 -45.78
N CYS A 157 9.03 -10.29 -46.99
CA CYS A 157 9.21 -9.07 -47.80
C CYS A 157 8.11 -8.08 -47.42
N ILE A 158 8.36 -7.22 -46.43
CA ILE A 158 7.42 -6.17 -46.05
C ILE A 158 8.13 -4.83 -46.02
N GLU A 159 7.61 -3.86 -46.77
CA GLU A 159 7.97 -2.43 -46.71
C GLU A 159 7.81 -1.85 -45.28
N TYR A 160 6.99 -2.51 -44.44
CA TYR A 160 6.61 -2.08 -43.10
C TYR A 160 6.52 -3.26 -42.12
N VAL A 161 7.13 -3.16 -40.93
CA VAL A 161 7.11 -4.24 -39.92
C VAL A 161 5.72 -4.43 -39.34
N PHE A 162 5.09 -3.36 -38.82
CA PHE A 162 3.74 -3.41 -38.26
C PHE A 162 2.69 -2.81 -39.20
N LYS A 163 1.71 -3.62 -39.60
CA LYS A 163 0.54 -3.23 -40.39
C LYS A 163 -0.66 -2.91 -39.49
N CYS A 164 -0.43 -2.10 -38.46
CA CYS A 164 -1.43 -1.74 -37.45
C CYS A 164 -1.83 -0.26 -37.53
N PRO A 165 -2.59 0.19 -38.55
CA PRO A 165 -2.85 1.60 -38.80
C PRO A 165 -3.67 2.30 -37.71
N LYS A 166 -4.39 1.56 -36.86
CA LYS A 166 -5.16 2.11 -35.73
C LYS A 166 -4.35 2.25 -34.43
N LEU A 167 -3.10 1.80 -34.43
CA LEU A 167 -2.25 1.84 -33.24
C LEU A 167 -2.06 3.28 -32.77
N LYS A 168 -2.33 3.52 -31.49
CA LYS A 168 -2.17 4.82 -30.83
C LYS A 168 -0.97 4.83 -29.89
N LYS A 169 -0.68 3.71 -29.23
CA LYS A 169 0.42 3.58 -28.30
C LYS A 169 1.37 2.45 -28.73
N LEU A 170 2.65 2.76 -28.77
CA LEU A 170 3.72 1.81 -29.04
C LEU A 170 4.83 2.00 -28.01
N LEU A 171 5.21 0.93 -27.34
CA LEU A 171 6.38 0.88 -26.45
C LEU A 171 7.33 -0.18 -26.98
N LEU A 172 8.55 0.24 -27.32
CA LEU A 172 9.67 -0.59 -27.73
C LEU A 172 10.88 -0.15 -26.92
N ARG A 173 11.31 -0.94 -25.94
CA ARG A 173 12.45 -0.58 -25.07
C ARG A 173 13.62 -1.52 -25.20
N ASP A 174 14.78 -1.07 -24.72
CA ASP A 174 16.00 -1.86 -24.61
C ASP A 174 16.44 -2.49 -25.96
N ALA A 175 16.09 -1.84 -27.07
CA ALA A 175 16.39 -2.34 -28.41
C ALA A 175 17.62 -1.68 -29.01
N TYR A 176 18.38 -2.44 -29.81
CA TYR A 176 19.52 -1.94 -30.56
C TYR A 176 19.18 -1.85 -32.06
N PHE A 177 18.85 -0.65 -32.53
CA PHE A 177 18.48 -0.39 -33.94
C PHE A 177 19.66 0.13 -34.79
N LYS A 178 20.76 0.55 -34.18
CA LYS A 178 21.97 1.02 -34.89
C LYS A 178 22.50 -0.04 -35.86
N ASN A 179 22.76 0.35 -37.10
CA ASN A 179 23.18 -0.54 -38.20
C ASN A 179 22.24 -1.73 -38.48
N THR A 180 20.95 -1.65 -38.14
CA THR A 180 19.97 -2.71 -38.44
C THR A 180 19.10 -2.35 -39.65
N SER A 181 18.74 -3.34 -40.47
CA SER A 181 17.80 -3.15 -41.58
C SER A 181 17.05 -4.44 -41.90
N ILE A 182 15.93 -4.35 -42.62
CA ILE A 182 15.17 -5.50 -43.15
C ILE A 182 15.69 -5.91 -44.54
N GLU A 183 15.17 -7.01 -45.13
CA GLU A 183 15.67 -7.63 -46.38
C GLU A 183 15.91 -6.62 -47.52
N ASP A 184 15.03 -5.62 -47.68
CA ASP A 184 15.10 -4.62 -48.76
C ASP A 184 16.14 -3.49 -48.54
N GLY A 185 16.85 -3.52 -47.41
CA GLY A 185 17.85 -2.51 -47.04
C GLY A 185 17.31 -1.37 -46.17
N THR A 186 16.00 -1.29 -45.94
CA THR A 186 15.38 -0.26 -45.10
C THR A 186 15.73 -0.47 -43.63
N SER A 187 16.11 0.59 -42.91
CA SER A 187 16.36 0.51 -41.47
C SER A 187 15.11 0.09 -40.68
N ILE A 188 15.30 -0.74 -39.63
CA ILE A 188 14.17 -1.38 -38.94
C ILE A 188 13.25 -0.37 -38.24
N LEU A 189 13.80 0.64 -37.56
CA LEU A 189 13.00 1.63 -36.83
C LEU A 189 12.06 2.43 -37.76
N PRO A 190 12.53 2.99 -38.90
CA PRO A 190 11.64 3.57 -39.91
C PRO A 190 10.59 2.58 -40.45
N ALA A 191 10.97 1.33 -40.73
CA ALA A 191 10.03 0.31 -41.20
C ALA A 191 8.93 -0.01 -40.16
N ILE A 192 9.20 0.17 -38.87
CA ILE A 192 8.23 0.08 -37.78
C ILE A 192 7.31 1.31 -37.71
N LEU A 193 7.88 2.52 -37.78
CA LEU A 193 7.17 3.76 -37.44
C LEU A 193 6.40 4.39 -38.61
N ASN A 194 6.93 4.33 -39.83
CA ASN A 194 6.32 4.94 -41.01
C ASN A 194 4.83 4.62 -41.25
N PRO A 195 4.32 3.39 -41.02
CA PRO A 195 2.92 3.06 -41.27
C PRO A 195 1.98 3.53 -40.15
N LEU A 196 2.50 3.95 -38.99
CA LEU A 196 1.72 4.17 -37.76
C LEU A 196 1.28 5.63 -37.59
N LYS A 197 0.57 6.19 -38.59
CA LYS A 197 0.21 7.62 -38.61
C LYS A 197 -0.73 8.09 -37.49
N ASN A 198 -1.42 7.18 -36.81
CA ASN A 198 -2.33 7.49 -35.69
C ASN A 198 -1.66 7.42 -34.31
N LEU A 199 -0.35 7.20 -34.25
CA LEU A 199 0.38 7.08 -33.00
C LEU A 199 0.36 8.40 -32.22
N ASN A 200 -0.11 8.35 -30.97
CA ASN A 200 -0.12 9.46 -30.03
C ASN A 200 0.87 9.30 -28.88
N SER A 201 1.35 8.08 -28.62
CA SER A 201 2.32 7.77 -27.57
C SER A 201 3.38 6.81 -28.10
N LEU A 202 4.64 7.22 -28.06
CA LEU A 202 5.79 6.41 -28.45
C LEU A 202 6.80 6.36 -27.30
N ASP A 203 7.14 5.17 -26.85
CA ASP A 203 8.17 4.95 -25.83
C ASP A 203 9.33 4.15 -26.43
N LEU A 204 10.49 4.81 -26.53
CA LEU A 204 11.76 4.26 -27.02
C LEU A 204 12.83 4.24 -25.92
N SER A 205 12.42 4.28 -24.64
CA SER A 205 13.36 4.36 -23.54
C SER A 205 14.40 3.22 -23.58
N CYS A 206 15.64 3.55 -23.23
CA CYS A 206 16.79 2.64 -23.23
C CYS A 206 17.17 2.04 -24.61
N CYS A 207 16.61 2.54 -25.72
CA CYS A 207 17.02 2.11 -27.05
C CYS A 207 18.33 2.76 -27.51
N VAL A 208 19.00 2.10 -28.46
CA VAL A 208 20.20 2.59 -29.15
C VAL A 208 19.89 2.70 -30.64
N PHE A 209 19.99 3.90 -31.21
CA PHE A 209 19.80 4.13 -32.63
C PHE A 209 20.64 5.31 -33.11
N ASP A 210 20.94 5.32 -34.42
CA ASP A 210 21.61 6.45 -35.04
C ASP A 210 20.64 7.62 -35.25
N ILE A 211 21.21 8.81 -35.29
CA ILE A 211 20.54 10.09 -35.54
C ILE A 211 19.59 10.06 -36.73
N GLU A 212 19.99 9.43 -37.84
CA GLU A 212 19.23 9.42 -39.08
C GLU A 212 17.88 8.71 -38.95
N LEU A 213 17.70 7.88 -37.92
CA LEU A 213 16.45 7.16 -37.68
C LEU A 213 15.36 8.04 -37.02
N LEU A 214 15.73 9.22 -36.51
CA LEU A 214 14.80 10.19 -35.92
C LEU A 214 13.87 10.85 -36.96
N ASP A 215 14.26 10.89 -38.24
CA ASP A 215 13.41 11.42 -39.33
C ASP A 215 12.05 10.71 -39.42
N SER A 216 12.00 9.44 -39.01
CA SER A 216 10.75 8.65 -38.98
C SER A 216 9.76 9.10 -37.89
N ILE A 217 10.25 9.75 -36.82
CA ILE A 217 9.43 10.30 -35.72
C ILE A 217 8.76 11.62 -36.14
N ASP A 218 9.44 12.41 -36.99
CA ASP A 218 8.88 13.66 -37.52
C ASP A 218 7.54 13.41 -38.23
N GLN A 219 7.49 12.33 -39.03
CA GLN A 219 6.29 11.93 -39.79
C GLN A 219 5.07 11.50 -38.94
N LEU A 220 5.18 11.47 -37.61
CA LEU A 220 4.09 11.11 -36.69
C LEU A 220 3.32 12.37 -36.25
N GLU A 221 2.44 12.88 -37.11
CA GLU A 221 1.73 14.15 -36.89
C GLU A 221 0.85 14.18 -35.63
N ASN A 222 0.35 13.03 -35.17
CA ASN A 222 -0.54 12.91 -34.01
C ASN A 222 0.18 12.65 -32.67
N LEU A 223 1.51 12.66 -32.65
CA LEU A 223 2.29 12.29 -31.47
C LEU A 223 2.13 13.33 -30.34
N CYS A 224 1.63 12.90 -29.18
CA CYS A 224 1.43 13.74 -27.99
C CYS A 224 2.40 13.41 -26.86
N SER A 225 2.93 12.18 -26.80
CA SER A 225 3.82 11.72 -25.73
C SER A 225 5.00 10.94 -26.31
N LEU A 226 6.21 11.37 -25.97
CA LEU A 226 7.44 10.73 -26.42
C LEU A 226 8.35 10.42 -25.21
N TYR A 227 8.78 9.17 -25.07
CA TYR A 227 9.69 8.75 -24.00
C TYR A 227 11.03 8.36 -24.62
N LEU A 228 12.08 9.11 -24.28
CA LEU A 228 13.46 8.91 -24.74
C LEU A 228 14.42 8.66 -23.57
N SER A 229 13.90 8.40 -22.37
CA SER A 229 14.76 8.27 -21.18
C SER A 229 15.71 7.09 -21.32
N GLY A 230 16.99 7.30 -21.04
CA GLY A 230 18.05 6.30 -21.22
C GLY A 230 18.43 5.99 -22.68
N VAL A 231 17.87 6.69 -23.67
CA VAL A 231 18.24 6.50 -25.08
C VAL A 231 19.70 6.89 -25.32
N ASN A 232 20.44 6.08 -26.07
CA ASN A 232 21.82 6.36 -26.45
C ASN A 232 21.92 6.67 -27.95
N ILE A 233 22.22 7.92 -28.27
CA ILE A 233 22.49 8.39 -29.63
C ILE A 233 23.87 9.07 -29.61
N GLU A 234 24.69 8.76 -30.61
CA GLU A 234 26.01 9.36 -30.78
C GLU A 234 25.86 10.85 -31.11
N ASP A 235 26.44 11.72 -30.26
CA ASP A 235 26.21 13.17 -30.24
C ASP A 235 24.71 13.49 -30.22
N MET A 236 24.04 13.24 -29.08
CA MET A 236 22.60 13.50 -28.95
C MET A 236 22.27 14.97 -29.27
N LEU A 237 23.23 15.87 -29.08
CA LEU A 237 23.07 17.27 -29.46
C LEU A 237 23.00 17.46 -30.99
N GLU A 238 23.89 16.84 -31.75
CA GLU A 238 23.86 16.83 -33.22
C GLU A 238 22.69 16.00 -33.75
N ALA A 239 22.33 14.92 -33.04
CA ALA A 239 21.14 14.10 -33.22
C ALA A 239 19.89 14.93 -33.34
N LEU A 240 19.74 15.80 -32.35
CA LEU A 240 18.67 16.75 -32.33
C LEU A 240 18.84 17.76 -33.49
N LYS A 241 20.03 18.35 -33.72
CA LYS A 241 20.25 19.39 -34.78
C LYS A 241 20.01 18.92 -36.24
N THR A 242 20.27 17.67 -36.62
CA THR A 242 20.17 17.23 -38.04
C THR A 242 18.72 17.15 -38.53
N ILE A 243 17.78 16.95 -37.63
CA ILE A 243 16.34 16.90 -37.92
C ILE A 243 15.82 18.29 -38.37
N CYS A 244 16.57 19.37 -38.16
CA CYS A 244 16.17 20.77 -38.37
C CYS A 244 16.19 21.32 -39.82
N LYS A 245 16.28 20.54 -40.90
CA LYS A 245 16.40 21.12 -42.26
C LYS A 245 15.07 21.38 -43.00
N ALA A 246 14.11 22.14 -42.44
CA ALA A 246 13.16 22.96 -43.24
C ALA A 246 12.22 23.91 -42.43
N LYS A 247 12.38 25.22 -42.67
CA LYS A 247 11.46 26.39 -42.63
C LYS A 247 10.06 26.28 -41.94
N LYS A 248 9.95 26.78 -40.69
CA LYS A 248 9.46 28.13 -40.28
C LYS A 248 9.24 28.13 -38.75
N LEU A 249 9.95 29.03 -38.08
CA LEU A 249 10.08 29.20 -36.62
C LEU A 249 8.78 29.24 -35.79
N ARG A 250 8.75 28.45 -34.71
CA ARG A 250 8.61 28.95 -33.32
C ARG A 250 9.65 28.23 -32.46
N GLU A 251 10.32 28.99 -31.58
CA GLU A 251 11.45 28.55 -30.77
C GLU A 251 11.10 27.32 -29.93
N CYS A 252 11.82 26.23 -30.18
CA CYS A 252 11.76 24.95 -29.50
C CYS A 252 13.21 24.46 -29.43
N SER A 253 13.76 24.26 -28.24
CA SER A 253 15.20 23.95 -28.07
C SER A 253 15.51 22.46 -27.93
N ILE A 254 14.52 21.60 -28.22
CA ILE A 254 14.77 20.17 -28.47
C ILE A 254 14.45 19.88 -29.93
N PRO A 255 15.48 19.87 -30.78
CA PRO A 255 15.23 19.72 -32.19
C PRO A 255 14.79 18.30 -32.61
N GLY A 256 13.85 18.21 -33.57
CA GLY A 256 13.04 17.02 -33.93
C GLY A 256 11.59 17.01 -33.42
N LEU A 257 11.18 18.06 -32.73
CA LEU A 257 9.84 18.25 -32.18
C LEU A 257 9.28 19.64 -32.55
N GLU A 258 9.85 20.30 -33.54
CA GLU A 258 9.45 21.64 -33.96
C GLU A 258 8.02 21.65 -34.52
N GLY A 259 7.17 22.55 -34.01
CA GLY A 259 5.76 22.62 -34.36
C GLY A 259 4.88 21.59 -33.63
N LYS A 260 5.46 20.67 -32.86
CA LYS A 260 4.72 19.79 -31.94
C LYS A 260 4.69 20.43 -30.55
N GLU A 261 3.51 20.45 -29.93
CA GLU A 261 3.35 20.80 -28.53
C GLU A 261 3.03 19.51 -27.79
N LEU A 262 4.07 18.79 -27.35
CA LEU A 262 3.86 17.52 -26.66
C LEU A 262 3.19 17.77 -25.30
N GLU A 263 2.29 16.86 -24.91
CA GLU A 263 1.79 16.82 -23.55
C GLU A 263 2.85 16.28 -22.59
N PHE A 264 3.75 15.41 -23.07
CA PHE A 264 4.80 14.79 -22.26
C PHE A 264 6.07 14.46 -23.06
N LEU A 265 7.24 14.74 -22.49
CA LEU A 265 8.55 14.33 -23.01
C LEU A 265 9.45 13.75 -21.91
N GLY A 266 9.94 12.53 -22.11
CA GLY A 266 10.78 11.85 -21.13
C GLY A 266 12.28 11.88 -21.47
N LEU A 267 13.10 12.66 -20.75
CA LEU A 267 14.53 12.87 -21.04
C LEU A 267 15.48 12.50 -19.90
N MET A 268 15.06 11.64 -18.97
CA MET A 268 15.93 11.25 -17.87
C MET A 268 17.07 10.34 -18.38
N ASP A 269 18.27 10.49 -17.83
CA ASP A 269 19.44 9.66 -18.14
C ASP A 269 19.83 9.63 -19.65
N CYS A 270 19.52 10.72 -20.37
CA CYS A 270 19.96 10.92 -21.75
C CYS A 270 21.39 11.49 -21.80
N PRO A 271 22.27 11.02 -22.72
CA PRO A 271 23.56 11.65 -23.00
C PRO A 271 23.44 13.16 -23.29
N ASP A 272 24.47 13.94 -22.96
CA ASP A 272 24.54 15.40 -23.18
C ASP A 272 23.45 16.25 -22.48
N ASN A 273 22.67 15.64 -21.57
CA ASN A 273 21.63 16.26 -20.74
C ASN A 273 20.69 17.22 -21.51
N PRO A 274 19.95 16.75 -22.55
CA PRO A 274 19.04 17.60 -23.33
C PRO A 274 17.94 18.24 -22.47
N CYS A 275 17.63 17.67 -21.31
CA CYS A 275 16.69 18.23 -20.35
C CYS A 275 17.12 19.58 -19.73
N GLU A 276 18.39 19.97 -19.88
CA GLU A 276 18.93 21.26 -19.45
C GLU A 276 18.66 22.40 -20.45
N ARG A 277 18.18 22.09 -21.65
CA ARG A 277 17.95 23.10 -22.69
C ARG A 277 16.76 24.00 -22.32
N PRO A 278 16.82 25.31 -22.64
CA PRO A 278 15.65 26.19 -22.53
C PRO A 278 14.52 25.73 -23.47
N ASP A 279 13.28 26.21 -23.35
CA ASP A 279 12.19 26.05 -24.35
C ASP A 279 11.98 24.64 -24.93
N ILE A 280 11.87 23.63 -24.06
CA ILE A 280 11.53 22.25 -24.44
C ILE A 280 10.06 22.22 -24.94
N PRO A 281 9.76 21.62 -26.12
CA PRO A 281 8.42 21.61 -26.75
C PRO A 281 7.45 20.62 -26.09
N ALA A 282 7.40 20.61 -24.76
CA ALA A 282 6.50 19.77 -24.01
C ALA A 282 6.02 20.47 -22.74
N LYS A 283 4.74 20.31 -22.42
CA LYS A 283 4.15 20.85 -21.18
C LYS A 283 4.72 20.19 -19.93
N ARG A 284 5.09 18.90 -20.03
CA ARG A 284 5.61 18.09 -18.93
C ARG A 284 6.88 17.38 -19.38
N VAL A 285 7.99 17.66 -18.72
CA VAL A 285 9.31 17.12 -19.08
C VAL A 285 9.89 16.40 -17.86
N THR A 286 10.29 15.14 -18.01
CA THR A 286 11.14 14.50 -16.98
C THR A 286 12.61 14.66 -17.36
N GLY A 287 13.45 14.85 -16.37
CA GLY A 287 14.88 15.10 -16.54
C GLY A 287 15.55 15.33 -15.19
N THR A 288 16.78 15.82 -15.23
CA THR A 288 17.65 15.99 -14.08
C THR A 288 18.02 17.45 -13.81
N ASN A 289 17.54 18.40 -14.63
CA ASN A 289 17.94 19.82 -14.57
C ASN A 289 17.19 20.62 -13.50
N THR A 290 15.92 20.30 -13.23
CA THR A 290 15.12 21.08 -12.27
C THR A 290 14.34 20.18 -11.31
N GLU A 291 14.01 20.75 -10.16
CA GLU A 291 13.16 20.11 -9.15
C GLU A 291 11.85 19.58 -9.76
N ALA A 292 11.18 20.39 -10.59
CA ALA A 292 9.94 20.00 -11.23
C ALA A 292 10.11 18.79 -12.17
N GLN A 293 11.22 18.74 -12.90
CA GLN A 293 11.54 17.61 -13.78
C GLN A 293 11.80 16.32 -12.98
N VAL A 294 12.56 16.41 -11.88
CA VAL A 294 12.90 15.26 -11.04
C VAL A 294 11.67 14.74 -10.29
N LEU A 295 10.86 15.63 -9.68
CA LEU A 295 9.62 15.26 -9.00
C LEU A 295 8.61 14.62 -9.97
N LEU A 296 8.49 15.16 -11.19
CA LEU A 296 7.68 14.55 -12.24
C LEU A 296 8.23 13.17 -12.64
N ALA A 297 9.55 12.99 -12.70
CA ALA A 297 10.17 11.72 -13.02
C ALA A 297 9.84 10.64 -11.99
N VAL A 298 9.94 10.96 -10.69
CA VAL A 298 9.55 10.03 -9.61
C VAL A 298 8.08 9.61 -9.74
N ARG A 299 7.19 10.54 -10.13
CA ARG A 299 5.76 10.25 -10.35
C ARG A 299 5.49 9.36 -11.56
N VAL A 300 6.14 9.67 -12.68
CA VAL A 300 5.87 9.01 -13.98
C VAL A 300 6.53 7.64 -14.05
N TYR A 301 7.68 7.47 -13.40
CA TYR A 301 8.49 6.25 -13.49
C TYR A 301 8.29 5.28 -12.32
N LYS A 302 7.20 5.42 -11.56
CA LYS A 302 6.86 4.50 -10.44
C LYS A 302 6.96 3.01 -10.80
N ASP A 303 6.61 2.64 -12.03
CA ASP A 303 6.63 1.27 -12.56
C ASP A 303 7.91 0.93 -13.36
N LYS A 304 8.85 1.89 -13.49
CA LYS A 304 10.12 1.73 -14.22
C LYS A 304 11.29 1.77 -13.22
N GLU A 305 11.65 0.60 -12.68
CA GLU A 305 12.54 0.48 -11.51
C GLU A 305 13.90 1.19 -11.66
N SER A 306 14.55 1.06 -12.83
CA SER A 306 15.86 1.67 -13.12
C SER A 306 15.79 3.20 -13.11
N LEU A 307 14.86 3.75 -13.89
CA LEU A 307 14.59 5.18 -13.99
C LEU A 307 14.11 5.76 -12.65
N LEU A 308 13.22 5.06 -11.93
CA LEU A 308 12.81 5.49 -10.59
C LEU A 308 13.98 5.59 -9.63
N SER A 309 14.86 4.58 -9.61
CA SER A 309 16.06 4.63 -8.80
C SER A 309 16.95 5.82 -9.18
N SER A 310 17.14 6.10 -10.47
CA SER A 310 17.90 7.28 -10.91
C SER A 310 17.25 8.59 -10.46
N ALA A 311 15.93 8.73 -10.64
CA ALA A 311 15.16 9.89 -10.19
C ALA A 311 15.28 10.12 -8.67
N LEU A 312 15.15 9.06 -7.87
CA LEU A 312 15.29 9.13 -6.42
C LEU A 312 16.71 9.52 -5.99
N ASN A 313 17.74 9.05 -6.70
CA ASN A 313 19.12 9.47 -6.42
C ASN A 313 19.33 10.95 -6.75
N HIS A 314 18.79 11.45 -7.86
CA HIS A 314 18.85 12.88 -8.20
C HIS A 314 18.11 13.73 -7.18
N LEU A 315 16.88 13.33 -6.80
CA LEU A 315 16.11 14.01 -5.77
C LEU A 315 16.87 14.05 -4.43
N PHE A 316 17.54 12.96 -4.07
CA PHE A 316 18.42 12.93 -2.90
C PHE A 316 19.59 13.92 -3.00
N GLN A 317 20.25 14.03 -4.16
CA GLN A 317 21.32 15.03 -4.35
C GLN A 317 20.79 16.46 -4.22
N MET A 318 19.63 16.75 -4.84
CA MET A 318 18.98 18.06 -4.73
C MET A 318 18.65 18.40 -3.27
N LEU A 319 18.04 17.47 -2.54
CA LEU A 319 17.74 17.65 -1.11
C LEU A 319 19.00 17.88 -0.25
N ARG A 320 20.15 17.40 -0.70
CA ARG A 320 21.42 17.51 0.05
C ARG A 320 22.18 18.80 -0.24
N TYR A 321 22.14 19.30 -1.46
CA TYR A 321 23.04 20.35 -1.94
C TYR A 321 22.36 21.58 -2.54
N GLU A 322 21.05 21.51 -2.82
CA GLU A 322 20.31 22.55 -3.55
C GLU A 322 19.11 23.06 -2.74
N GLU A 323 18.57 24.20 -3.14
CA GLU A 323 17.32 24.72 -2.59
C GLU A 323 16.12 24.04 -3.26
N VAL A 324 15.50 23.10 -2.55
CA VAL A 324 14.27 22.43 -2.97
C VAL A 324 13.08 23.22 -2.44
N ARG A 325 12.18 23.67 -3.33
CA ARG A 325 11.02 24.50 -2.96
C ARG A 325 9.91 23.69 -2.28
N ASP A 326 9.67 22.46 -2.73
CA ASP A 326 8.63 21.57 -2.24
C ASP A 326 9.23 20.30 -1.61
N GLN A 327 9.94 20.49 -0.49
CA GLN A 327 10.57 19.40 0.27
C GLN A 327 9.56 18.35 0.72
N CYS A 328 8.35 18.77 1.12
CA CYS A 328 7.31 17.87 1.59
C CYS A 328 6.89 16.91 0.47
N GLN A 329 6.60 17.44 -0.73
CA GLN A 329 6.27 16.62 -1.89
C GLN A 329 7.41 15.69 -2.28
N GLY A 330 8.66 16.16 -2.23
CA GLY A 330 9.82 15.30 -2.51
C GLY A 330 9.87 14.09 -1.58
N LEU A 331 9.73 14.33 -0.28
CA LEU A 331 9.75 13.27 0.73
C LEU A 331 8.58 12.28 0.59
N GLU A 332 7.37 12.79 0.35
CA GLU A 332 6.19 11.94 0.09
C GLU A 332 6.38 11.06 -1.14
N LEU A 333 6.93 11.60 -2.22
CA LEU A 333 7.20 10.84 -3.45
C LEU A 333 8.28 9.77 -3.24
N ILE A 334 9.30 10.04 -2.43
CA ILE A 334 10.31 9.04 -2.06
C ILE A 334 9.64 7.86 -1.35
N LEU A 335 8.77 8.14 -0.37
CA LEU A 335 8.08 7.09 0.37
C LEU A 335 7.07 6.33 -0.49
N ALA A 336 6.33 7.03 -1.36
CA ALA A 336 5.43 6.40 -2.32
C ALA A 336 6.18 5.46 -3.27
N GLY A 337 7.33 5.90 -3.80
CA GLY A 337 8.19 5.09 -4.66
C GLY A 337 8.73 3.84 -3.94
N MET A 338 9.18 4.01 -2.68
CA MET A 338 9.62 2.89 -1.84
C MET A 338 8.48 1.91 -1.51
N LYS A 339 7.27 2.41 -1.22
CA LYS A 339 6.11 1.57 -0.92
C LYS A 339 5.69 0.75 -2.15
N HIS A 340 5.62 1.39 -3.32
CA HIS A 340 5.27 0.74 -4.58
C HIS A 340 6.29 -0.35 -4.96
N ASN A 341 7.58 -0.08 -4.76
CA ASN A 341 8.68 -0.96 -5.14
C ASN A 341 9.36 -1.63 -3.93
N TRP A 342 8.57 -2.14 -2.98
CA TRP A 342 9.09 -2.68 -1.71
C TRP A 342 10.03 -3.89 -1.88
N LYS A 343 9.88 -4.67 -2.96
CA LYS A 343 10.76 -5.80 -3.29
C LYS A 343 12.06 -5.38 -4.01
N ASN A 344 12.08 -4.21 -4.65
CA ASN A 344 13.24 -3.78 -5.42
C ASN A 344 14.33 -3.20 -4.51
N LYS A 345 15.42 -3.93 -4.35
CA LYS A 345 16.53 -3.54 -3.47
C LYS A 345 17.12 -2.17 -3.82
N GLN A 346 17.23 -1.85 -5.10
CA GLN A 346 17.89 -0.62 -5.54
C GLN A 346 17.03 0.62 -5.26
N VAL A 347 15.72 0.54 -5.52
CA VAL A 347 14.76 1.60 -5.14
C VAL A 347 14.74 1.80 -3.63
N GLN A 348 14.74 0.71 -2.85
CA GLN A 348 14.85 0.79 -1.39
C GLN A 348 16.13 1.48 -0.95
N ILE A 349 17.29 1.11 -1.50
CA ILE A 349 18.58 1.74 -1.18
C ILE A 349 18.54 3.23 -1.51
N SER A 350 18.05 3.62 -2.69
CA SER A 350 17.99 5.01 -3.11
C SER A 350 17.09 5.86 -2.21
N GLY A 351 15.88 5.37 -1.86
CA GLY A 351 14.97 6.11 -0.99
C GLY A 351 15.41 6.18 0.48
N ARG A 352 15.99 5.09 1.02
CA ARG A 352 16.45 5.04 2.43
C ARG A 352 17.54 6.07 2.75
N LYS A 353 18.35 6.48 1.77
CA LYS A 353 19.42 7.47 1.96
C LYS A 353 18.91 8.76 2.60
N VAL A 354 17.72 9.22 2.21
CA VAL A 354 17.12 10.45 2.73
C VAL A 354 16.79 10.31 4.21
N ILE A 355 16.13 9.21 4.58
CA ILE A 355 15.74 8.90 5.98
C ILE A 355 16.99 8.77 6.86
N LEU A 356 18.00 8.04 6.38
CA LEU A 356 19.25 7.87 7.11
C LEU A 356 20.01 9.19 7.27
N THR A 357 19.98 10.06 6.26
CA THR A 357 20.62 11.40 6.33
C THR A 357 19.92 12.30 7.36
N LEU A 358 18.59 12.26 7.45
CA LEU A 358 17.85 12.99 8.49
C LEU A 358 18.21 12.47 9.90
N LEU A 359 18.36 11.16 10.08
CA LEU A 359 18.81 10.57 11.34
C LEU A 359 20.26 10.95 11.67
N ASP A 360 21.17 10.94 10.69
CA ASP A 360 22.55 11.37 10.86
C ASP A 360 22.61 12.85 11.30
N ALA A 361 21.80 13.71 10.67
CA ALA A 361 21.70 15.12 11.04
C ALA A 361 21.17 15.30 12.48
N MET A 362 20.17 14.51 12.88
CA MET A 362 19.64 14.52 14.24
C MET A 362 20.71 14.17 15.28
N GLU A 363 21.54 13.16 15.00
CA GLU A 363 22.62 12.70 15.89
C GLU A 363 23.79 13.70 15.97
N GLN A 364 24.17 14.27 14.82
CA GLN A 364 25.27 15.22 14.71
C GLN A 364 24.91 16.59 15.32
N PHE A 365 23.68 17.06 15.10
CA PHE A 365 23.20 18.38 15.52
C PHE A 365 22.21 18.31 16.68
N ARG A 366 22.30 17.28 17.54
CA ARG A 366 21.42 17.05 18.69
C ARG A 366 21.29 18.18 19.71
N HIS A 367 22.14 19.19 19.65
CA HIS A 367 22.11 20.37 20.53
C HIS A 367 21.67 21.65 19.79
N ASP A 368 21.47 21.60 18.47
CA ASP A 368 21.00 22.71 17.67
C ASP A 368 19.47 22.62 17.52
N ARG A 369 18.76 23.55 18.15
CA ARG A 369 17.29 23.59 18.17
C ARG A 369 16.68 23.77 16.78
N THR A 370 17.31 24.55 15.92
CA THR A 370 16.81 24.83 14.57
C THR A 370 16.93 23.57 13.71
N MET A 371 18.09 22.89 13.79
CA MET A 371 18.29 21.63 13.08
C MET A 371 17.33 20.55 13.56
N LEU A 372 17.19 20.37 14.88
CA LEU A 372 16.23 19.42 15.44
C LEU A 372 14.80 19.72 14.99
N ARG A 373 14.37 20.99 15.08
CA ARG A 373 13.04 21.40 14.61
C ARG A 373 12.82 21.04 13.15
N ASN A 374 13.78 21.35 12.27
CA ASN A 374 13.66 21.10 10.85
C ASN A 374 13.63 19.58 10.54
N VAL A 375 14.48 18.79 11.18
CA VAL A 375 14.50 17.33 10.99
C VAL A 375 13.17 16.70 11.44
N LEU A 376 12.65 17.08 12.61
CA LEU A 376 11.40 16.54 13.13
C LEU A 376 10.21 16.94 12.26
N LEU A 377 10.17 18.17 11.76
CA LEU A 377 9.13 18.60 10.82
C LEU A 377 9.16 17.79 9.52
N ASN A 378 10.35 17.48 8.99
CA ASN A 378 10.48 16.61 7.83
C ASN A 378 9.93 15.20 8.11
N PHE A 379 10.23 14.61 9.27
CA PHE A 379 9.65 13.32 9.65
C PHE A 379 8.13 13.37 9.84
N CYS A 380 7.58 14.48 10.35
CA CYS A 380 6.13 14.64 10.45
C CYS A 380 5.47 14.72 9.06
N SER A 381 6.03 15.51 8.13
CA SER A 381 5.51 15.63 6.77
C SER A 381 5.55 14.31 5.99
N MET A 382 6.50 13.45 6.32
CA MET A 382 6.68 12.15 5.67
C MET A 382 5.53 11.16 5.90
N HIS A 383 4.71 11.32 6.96
CA HIS A 383 3.74 10.30 7.35
C HIS A 383 4.37 8.90 7.41
N LEU A 384 5.37 8.75 8.29
CA LEU A 384 6.24 7.56 8.41
C LEU A 384 5.49 6.24 8.17
N PRO A 385 5.83 5.48 7.10
CA PRO A 385 5.13 4.24 6.77
C PRO A 385 5.60 3.02 7.60
N ASP A 386 4.76 2.00 7.68
CA ASP A 386 5.03 0.77 8.46
C ASP A 386 6.27 -0.02 7.97
N ASN A 387 6.82 0.29 6.79
CA ASN A 387 7.98 -0.38 6.19
C ASN A 387 9.34 0.22 6.63
N LEU A 388 9.39 1.01 7.70
CA LEU A 388 10.61 1.61 8.26
C LEU A 388 11.32 0.76 9.33
N THR A 389 11.03 -0.54 9.39
CA THR A 389 11.64 -1.50 10.34
C THR A 389 13.17 -1.43 10.39
N PHE A 390 13.83 -1.11 9.28
CA PHE A 390 15.29 -0.97 9.21
C PHE A 390 15.86 0.16 10.09
N CYS A 391 15.05 1.12 10.54
CA CYS A 391 15.51 2.25 11.35
C CYS A 391 14.68 2.54 12.61
N HIS A 392 13.66 1.74 12.95
CA HIS A 392 12.81 1.95 14.14
C HIS A 392 13.64 2.16 15.41
N HIS A 393 14.51 1.23 15.77
CA HIS A 393 15.34 1.34 16.98
C HIS A 393 16.16 2.64 17.00
N ARG A 394 16.78 3.01 15.88
CA ARG A 394 17.59 4.24 15.75
C ARG A 394 16.71 5.49 15.89
N MET A 395 15.52 5.47 15.30
CA MET A 395 14.58 6.59 15.36
C MET A 395 14.02 6.77 16.78
N ILE A 396 13.60 5.69 17.44
CA ILE A 396 13.11 5.70 18.82
C ILE A 396 14.19 6.30 19.75
N ARG A 397 15.43 5.81 19.67
CA ARG A 397 16.55 6.32 20.47
C ARG A 397 16.75 7.83 20.30
N ASN A 398 16.86 8.30 19.06
CA ASN A 398 17.09 9.72 18.79
C ASN A 398 15.92 10.61 19.25
N LEU A 399 14.68 10.17 19.01
CA LEU A 399 13.49 10.90 19.46
C LEU A 399 13.39 10.95 20.99
N MET A 400 13.75 9.85 21.67
CA MET A 400 13.82 9.81 23.13
C MET A 400 14.84 10.80 23.69
N GLU A 401 16.03 10.92 23.08
CA GLU A 401 17.03 11.92 23.46
C GLU A 401 16.49 13.36 23.35
N VAL A 402 15.74 13.67 22.29
CA VAL A 402 15.09 14.97 22.12
C VAL A 402 14.04 15.23 23.20
N VAL A 403 13.21 14.23 23.49
CA VAL A 403 12.09 14.36 24.43
C VAL A 403 12.54 14.50 25.88
N VAL A 404 13.61 13.81 26.28
CA VAL A 404 14.11 13.78 27.67
C VAL A 404 14.95 15.01 28.03
N SER A 405 15.40 15.79 27.05
CA SER A 405 16.21 16.99 27.24
C SER A 405 15.52 18.03 28.15
N ASP A 406 16.16 18.36 29.29
CA ASP A 406 15.59 19.25 30.33
C ASP A 406 15.36 20.70 29.85
N ASN A 407 16.09 21.15 28.83
CA ASN A 407 16.02 22.50 28.25
C ASN A 407 15.38 22.53 26.85
N GLN A 408 14.58 21.51 26.53
CA GLN A 408 13.91 21.44 25.24
C GLN A 408 12.75 22.42 25.15
N GLU A 409 12.60 23.05 23.98
CA GLU A 409 11.44 23.88 23.68
C GLU A 409 10.17 23.02 23.58
N ASP A 410 9.07 23.49 24.17
CA ASP A 410 7.77 22.79 24.20
C ASP A 410 7.32 22.34 22.79
N PHE A 411 7.58 23.15 21.76
CA PHE A 411 7.26 22.81 20.38
C PHE A 411 8.08 21.63 19.85
N ILE A 412 9.39 21.60 20.11
CA ILE A 412 10.27 20.51 19.66
C ILE A 412 9.97 19.23 20.45
N GLN A 413 9.75 19.35 21.76
CA GLN A 413 9.34 18.23 22.60
C GLN A 413 8.01 17.64 22.12
N LYS A 414 7.04 18.49 21.75
CA LYS A 414 5.77 18.07 21.14
C LYS A 414 5.98 17.23 19.88
N LEU A 415 6.78 17.72 18.93
CA LEU A 415 7.05 17.00 17.69
C LEU A 415 7.68 15.62 17.96
N GLY A 416 8.63 15.56 18.91
CA GLY A 416 9.24 14.30 19.33
C GLY A 416 8.22 13.29 19.89
N ILE A 417 7.31 13.75 20.76
CA ILE A 417 6.24 12.89 21.33
C ILE A 417 5.26 12.42 20.25
N ILE A 418 4.87 13.29 19.31
CA ILE A 418 3.99 12.92 18.19
C ILE A 418 4.62 11.80 17.36
N LEU A 419 5.88 11.96 16.95
CA LEU A 419 6.59 10.95 16.16
C LEU A 419 6.76 9.63 16.93
N LEU A 420 7.09 9.68 18.22
CA LEU A 420 7.16 8.49 19.07
C LEU A 420 5.80 7.80 19.19
N ASN A 421 4.70 8.54 19.32
CA ASN A 421 3.35 7.98 19.35
C ASN A 421 3.00 7.29 18.03
N CYS A 422 3.35 7.90 16.88
CA CYS A 422 3.17 7.29 15.56
C CYS A 422 3.94 5.96 15.46
N LEU A 423 5.21 5.94 15.87
CA LEU A 423 6.01 4.72 15.88
C LEU A 423 5.44 3.66 16.84
N ALA A 424 5.01 4.05 18.03
CA ALA A 424 4.40 3.14 19.01
C ALA A 424 3.12 2.46 18.50
N CYS A 425 2.39 3.09 17.57
CA CYS A 425 1.25 2.47 16.89
C CYS A 425 1.68 1.36 15.92
N GLN A 426 2.86 1.48 15.31
CA GLN A 426 3.33 0.62 14.21
C GLN A 426 4.13 -0.59 14.67
N VAL A 427 4.66 -0.57 15.89
CA VAL A 427 5.56 -1.61 16.41
C VAL A 427 4.86 -2.60 17.35
N ASP A 428 5.42 -3.80 17.47
CA ASP A 428 5.01 -4.86 18.40
C ASP A 428 6.21 -5.50 19.13
N GLY A 429 5.94 -6.42 20.06
CA GLY A 429 6.95 -7.26 20.70
C GLY A 429 8.19 -6.53 21.25
N GLU A 430 9.36 -6.91 20.77
CA GLU A 430 10.67 -6.38 21.22
C GLU A 430 10.84 -4.87 20.98
N GLU A 431 10.24 -4.33 19.92
CA GLU A 431 10.32 -2.91 19.61
C GLU A 431 9.53 -2.07 20.63
N LYS A 432 8.38 -2.55 21.11
CA LYS A 432 7.65 -1.91 22.24
C LYS A 432 8.47 -1.95 23.53
N LEU A 433 9.19 -3.05 23.80
CA LEU A 433 10.08 -3.15 24.97
C LEU A 433 11.22 -2.13 24.88
N THR A 434 11.74 -1.87 23.68
CA THR A 434 12.80 -0.87 23.44
C THR A 434 12.37 0.53 23.91
N PHE A 435 11.11 0.94 23.72
CA PHE A 435 10.61 2.21 24.27
C PHE A 435 10.76 2.27 25.80
N GLY A 436 10.37 1.19 26.49
CA GLY A 436 10.48 1.08 27.94
C GLY A 436 11.94 1.09 28.42
N GLU A 437 12.82 0.37 27.75
CA GLU A 437 14.26 0.34 28.05
C GLU A 437 14.93 1.71 27.89
N LEU A 438 14.48 2.51 26.93
CA LEU A 438 14.94 3.87 26.69
C LEU A 438 14.28 4.92 27.61
N GLY A 439 13.45 4.50 28.57
CA GLY A 439 12.87 5.39 29.57
C GLY A 439 11.66 6.19 29.08
N ALA A 440 10.94 5.71 28.06
CA ALA A 440 9.79 6.42 27.50
C ALA A 440 8.69 6.69 28.53
N ILE A 441 8.41 5.73 29.40
CA ILE A 441 7.35 5.83 30.40
C ILE A 441 7.71 6.88 31.44
N GLU A 442 8.93 6.82 31.96
CA GLU A 442 9.50 7.77 32.91
C GLU A 442 9.46 9.20 32.35
N ALA A 443 9.86 9.35 31.09
CA ALA A 443 9.85 10.63 30.40
C ALA A 443 8.43 11.21 30.27
N MET A 444 7.47 10.42 29.80
CA MET A 444 6.07 10.87 29.65
C MET A 444 5.46 11.25 31.00
N LEU A 445 5.66 10.43 32.04
CA LEU A 445 5.18 10.72 33.39
C LEU A 445 5.81 12.00 33.97
N LYS A 446 7.12 12.22 33.75
CA LYS A 446 7.79 13.46 34.15
C LYS A 446 7.18 14.69 33.46
N ILE A 447 6.90 14.60 32.16
CA ILE A 447 6.27 15.68 31.38
C ILE A 447 4.87 15.99 31.92
N ILE A 448 4.07 14.95 32.14
CA ILE A 448 2.70 15.07 32.68
C ILE A 448 2.71 15.70 34.06
N ARG A 449 3.57 15.24 34.98
CA ARG A 449 3.71 15.83 36.33
C ARG A 449 4.05 17.31 36.26
N ARG A 450 5.01 17.68 35.41
CA ARG A 450 5.42 19.08 35.21
C ARG A 450 4.24 19.92 34.70
N LYS A 451 3.49 19.42 33.71
CA LYS A 451 2.32 20.12 33.13
C LYS A 451 1.19 20.26 34.15
N LEU A 452 0.88 19.22 34.91
CA LEU A 452 -0.10 19.25 36.01
C LEU A 452 0.29 20.26 37.10
N ALA A 453 1.56 20.29 37.52
CA ALA A 453 2.07 21.26 38.49
C ALA A 453 1.93 22.73 38.01
N LEU A 454 1.89 22.94 36.69
CA LEU A 454 1.67 24.24 36.06
C LEU A 454 0.18 24.50 35.72
N ASN A 455 -0.74 23.62 36.12
CA ASN A 455 -2.16 23.63 35.75
C ASN A 455 -2.41 23.71 34.23
N GLN A 456 -1.57 23.02 33.44
CA GLN A 456 -1.70 22.91 31.99
C GLN A 456 -2.28 21.55 31.59
N CYS A 457 -3.32 21.57 30.77
CA CYS A 457 -3.91 20.40 30.12
C CYS A 457 -3.97 20.69 28.61
N ASP A 458 -2.85 20.44 27.93
CA ASP A 458 -2.68 20.72 26.50
C ASP A 458 -2.60 19.43 25.67
N GLU A 459 -2.56 19.57 24.35
CA GLU A 459 -2.39 18.45 23.43
C GLU A 459 -1.11 17.63 23.71
N ASN A 460 -0.05 18.24 24.26
CA ASN A 460 1.17 17.49 24.60
C ASN A 460 0.88 16.43 25.65
N MET A 461 0.08 16.79 26.67
CA MET A 461 -0.35 15.83 27.69
C MET A 461 -1.20 14.71 27.08
N GLU A 462 -2.12 15.03 26.16
CA GLU A 462 -2.94 14.04 25.46
C GLU A 462 -2.10 13.05 24.65
N VAL A 463 -1.16 13.54 23.83
CA VAL A 463 -0.30 12.69 23.01
C VAL A 463 0.65 11.86 23.89
N SER A 464 1.15 12.41 25.02
CA SER A 464 1.93 11.63 26.00
C SER A 464 1.13 10.47 26.59
N TRP A 465 -0.16 10.67 26.91
CA TRP A 465 -1.04 9.60 27.38
C TRP A 465 -1.30 8.56 26.29
N SER A 466 -1.57 9.01 25.06
CA SER A 466 -1.74 8.12 23.89
C SER A 466 -0.50 7.27 23.66
N MET A 467 0.68 7.87 23.73
CA MET A 467 1.95 7.17 23.54
C MET A 467 2.16 6.10 24.61
N MET A 468 1.93 6.43 25.89
CA MET A 468 2.04 5.45 26.97
C MET A 468 1.01 4.32 26.83
N TRP A 469 -0.21 4.62 26.38
CA TRP A 469 -1.21 3.60 26.09
C TRP A 469 -0.71 2.62 25.02
N ASN A 470 -0.17 3.12 23.90
CA ASN A 470 0.34 2.28 22.81
C ASN A 470 1.51 1.35 23.22
N ILE A 471 2.44 1.83 24.05
CA ILE A 471 3.60 1.04 24.47
C ILE A 471 3.32 0.11 25.65
N THR A 472 2.25 0.34 26.42
CA THR A 472 1.81 -0.56 27.50
C THR A 472 0.89 -1.66 27.00
N ASP A 473 0.19 -1.42 25.89
CA ASP A 473 -0.65 -2.38 25.19
C ASP A 473 0.12 -3.67 24.88
N GLU A 474 -0.39 -4.80 25.39
CA GLU A 474 0.18 -6.15 25.29
C GLU A 474 1.64 -6.28 25.80
N THR A 475 2.13 -5.35 26.64
CA THR A 475 3.54 -5.31 27.06
C THR A 475 3.70 -5.25 28.58
N ALA A 476 3.79 -6.42 29.21
CA ALA A 476 3.81 -6.57 30.68
C ALA A 476 4.92 -5.78 31.39
N GLU A 477 6.14 -5.77 30.84
CA GLU A 477 7.26 -5.04 31.44
C GLU A 477 7.03 -3.52 31.41
N ASN A 478 6.43 -3.00 30.33
CA ASN A 478 6.06 -1.59 30.23
C ASN A 478 4.92 -1.24 31.21
N CYS A 479 3.90 -2.10 31.35
CA CYS A 479 2.88 -1.93 32.40
C CYS A 479 3.51 -1.87 33.80
N LYS A 480 4.50 -2.73 34.07
CA LYS A 480 5.21 -2.75 35.36
C LYS A 480 5.99 -1.46 35.60
N ARG A 481 6.76 -0.98 34.60
CA ARG A 481 7.50 0.29 34.66
C ARG A 481 6.57 1.48 34.95
N PHE A 482 5.38 1.50 34.34
CA PHE A 482 4.39 2.53 34.61
C PHE A 482 3.94 2.55 36.07
N ILE A 483 3.66 1.39 36.66
CA ILE A 483 3.26 1.29 38.07
C ILE A 483 4.42 1.67 39.00
N ASP A 484 5.62 1.13 38.75
CA ASP A 484 6.80 1.36 39.58
C ASP A 484 7.22 2.84 39.61
N ASN A 485 6.81 3.62 38.61
CA ASN A 485 7.02 5.06 38.53
C ASN A 485 5.80 5.89 38.98
N ASN A 486 4.92 5.36 39.85
CA ASN A 486 3.72 6.04 40.36
C ASN A 486 2.79 6.59 39.26
N GLY A 487 2.71 5.91 38.11
CA GLY A 487 1.85 6.34 37.00
C GLY A 487 0.36 6.30 37.36
N LEU A 488 -0.02 5.37 38.24
CA LEU A 488 -1.40 5.22 38.72
C LEU A 488 -1.90 6.44 39.52
N GLU A 489 -1.03 7.27 40.11
CA GLU A 489 -1.45 8.46 40.87
C GLU A 489 -1.88 9.64 39.98
N LEU A 490 -1.48 9.66 38.71
CA LEU A 490 -1.68 10.79 37.78
C LEU A 490 -2.97 10.67 36.93
N PHE A 491 -3.96 9.94 37.43
CA PHE A 491 -4.76 9.03 36.60
C PHE A 491 -5.86 9.63 35.69
N LYS A 492 -5.94 9.08 34.46
CA LYS A 492 -7.15 8.99 33.60
C LYS A 492 -7.51 7.51 33.39
N SER A 493 -8.81 7.19 33.42
CA SER A 493 -9.41 5.83 33.43
C SER A 493 -8.92 4.85 32.36
N CYS A 494 -8.46 5.31 31.20
CA CYS A 494 -8.23 4.45 30.03
C CYS A 494 -6.91 3.64 30.07
N LEU A 495 -5.87 4.07 30.79
CA LEU A 495 -4.56 3.40 30.73
C LEU A 495 -4.45 2.14 31.62
N VAL A 496 -5.32 2.01 32.63
CA VAL A 496 -5.32 0.82 33.51
C VAL A 496 -5.93 -0.42 32.85
N GLY A 497 -6.67 -0.28 31.74
CA GLY A 497 -7.16 -1.42 30.97
C GLY A 497 -6.03 -2.40 30.62
N ASN A 498 -4.97 -1.90 29.99
CA ASN A 498 -3.80 -2.69 29.58
C ASN A 498 -3.07 -3.32 30.79
N ILE A 499 -3.04 -2.63 31.93
CA ILE A 499 -2.42 -3.14 33.16
C ILE A 499 -3.24 -4.30 33.74
N ALA A 500 -4.57 -4.17 33.71
CA ALA A 500 -5.48 -5.18 34.22
C ALA A 500 -5.39 -6.48 33.41
N GLU A 501 -4.98 -6.44 32.14
CA GLU A 501 -4.76 -7.65 31.35
C GLU A 501 -3.57 -8.49 31.86
N VAL A 502 -2.56 -7.85 32.49
CA VAL A 502 -1.35 -8.50 33.03
C VAL A 502 -1.61 -9.10 34.42
N ARG A 503 -1.71 -10.43 34.50
CA ARG A 503 -2.11 -11.17 35.70
C ARG A 503 -1.30 -10.82 36.95
N GLU A 504 0.02 -10.73 36.82
CA GLU A 504 0.95 -10.48 37.92
C GLU A 504 0.82 -9.07 38.50
N LEU A 505 0.26 -8.12 37.75
CA LEU A 505 0.14 -6.71 38.15
C LEU A 505 -1.21 -6.36 38.78
N ARG A 506 -2.24 -7.20 38.60
CA ARG A 506 -3.61 -6.96 39.12
C ARG A 506 -3.66 -6.77 40.63
N LYS A 507 -2.77 -7.41 41.39
CA LYS A 507 -2.65 -7.20 42.83
C LYS A 507 -2.36 -5.74 43.18
N LYS A 508 -1.51 -5.07 42.40
CA LYS A 508 -1.18 -3.65 42.60
C LYS A 508 -2.38 -2.72 42.33
N LEU A 509 -3.31 -3.13 41.47
CA LEU A 509 -4.54 -2.37 41.21
C LEU A 509 -5.54 -2.44 42.38
N MET A 510 -5.37 -3.41 43.30
CA MET A 510 -6.19 -3.52 44.51
C MET A 510 -5.58 -2.76 45.71
N GLU A 511 -4.43 -2.10 45.54
CA GLU A 511 -3.80 -1.31 46.59
C GLU A 511 -4.36 0.13 46.62
N GLY A 512 -4.36 0.78 47.80
CA GLY A 512 -4.83 2.16 47.95
C GLY A 512 -6.32 2.38 47.59
N ASP A 513 -6.64 3.56 47.06
CA ASP A 513 -8.01 3.99 46.77
C ASP A 513 -8.48 3.64 45.34
N PHE A 514 -7.68 2.86 44.57
CA PHE A 514 -7.97 2.58 43.16
C PHE A 514 -9.29 1.84 42.96
N MET A 515 -9.59 0.87 43.83
CA MET A 515 -10.82 0.09 43.73
C MET A 515 -12.07 0.95 43.95
N ASP A 516 -12.00 1.93 44.84
CA ASP A 516 -13.08 2.90 45.05
C ASP A 516 -13.24 3.84 43.86
N ILE A 517 -12.14 4.25 43.23
CA ILE A 517 -12.15 5.06 42.00
C ILE A 517 -12.79 4.27 40.86
N PHE A 518 -12.35 3.03 40.59
CA PHE A 518 -12.94 2.19 39.54
C PHE A 518 -14.42 1.92 39.80
N CYS A 519 -14.80 1.72 41.06
CA CYS A 519 -16.20 1.59 41.47
C CYS A 519 -17.02 2.84 41.15
N LYS A 520 -16.47 4.05 41.32
CA LYS A 520 -17.17 5.29 40.91
C LYS A 520 -17.25 5.39 39.38
N LEU A 521 -16.18 5.03 38.68
CA LEU A 521 -16.10 5.13 37.21
C LEU A 521 -17.04 4.14 36.50
N MET A 522 -17.24 2.94 37.04
CA MET A 522 -18.19 1.97 36.46
C MET A 522 -19.64 2.45 36.49
N GLU A 523 -19.96 3.40 37.37
CA GLU A 523 -21.28 4.01 37.50
C GLU A 523 -21.43 5.28 36.66
N SER A 524 -20.33 5.79 36.10
CA SER A 524 -20.31 6.98 35.26
C SER A 524 -21.12 6.80 33.98
N GLU A 525 -21.92 7.82 33.68
CA GLU A 525 -22.63 8.01 32.41
C GLU A 525 -22.05 9.20 31.63
N MET A 526 -20.93 9.78 32.11
CA MET A 526 -20.17 10.79 31.38
C MET A 526 -19.52 10.14 30.15
N ASP A 527 -19.64 10.82 29.00
CA ASP A 527 -19.12 10.40 27.70
C ASP A 527 -19.69 9.06 27.19
N GLY A 528 -20.99 8.84 27.39
CA GLY A 528 -21.69 7.63 26.98
C GLY A 528 -21.27 6.43 27.83
N ILE A 529 -20.82 5.35 27.20
CA ILE A 529 -20.41 4.13 27.90
C ILE A 529 -18.90 4.00 28.08
N GLU A 530 -18.09 4.93 27.55
CA GLU A 530 -16.63 4.77 27.45
C GLU A 530 -15.96 4.56 28.82
N VAL A 531 -16.28 5.44 29.77
CA VAL A 531 -15.66 5.41 31.10
C VAL A 531 -16.10 4.17 31.86
N SER A 532 -17.41 3.87 31.86
CA SER A 532 -17.95 2.74 32.60
C SER A 532 -17.57 1.40 31.98
N TYR A 533 -17.51 1.31 30.65
CA TYR A 533 -17.05 0.11 29.93
C TYR A 533 -15.61 -0.24 30.29
N ASN A 534 -14.70 0.74 30.25
CA ASN A 534 -13.29 0.51 30.58
C ASN A 534 -13.11 0.11 32.05
N ALA A 535 -13.84 0.74 32.98
CA ALA A 535 -13.80 0.38 34.40
C ALA A 535 -14.29 -1.06 34.66
N VAL A 536 -15.37 -1.48 34.00
CA VAL A 536 -15.86 -2.87 34.10
C VAL A 536 -14.90 -3.85 33.43
N GLY A 537 -14.22 -3.46 32.35
CA GLY A 537 -13.15 -4.27 31.74
C GLY A 537 -12.01 -4.56 32.72
N ILE A 538 -11.54 -3.54 33.44
CA ILE A 538 -10.55 -3.68 34.51
C ILE A 538 -11.03 -4.67 35.57
N PHE A 539 -12.27 -4.50 36.07
CA PHE A 539 -12.83 -5.42 37.05
C PHE A 539 -13.03 -6.83 36.51
N SER A 540 -13.30 -7.00 35.22
CA SER A 540 -13.47 -8.33 34.61
C SER A 540 -12.20 -9.14 34.71
N HIS A 541 -11.04 -8.52 34.48
CA HIS A 541 -9.76 -9.20 34.65
C HIS A 541 -9.42 -9.48 36.13
N ILE A 542 -9.64 -8.51 37.03
CA ILE A 542 -9.34 -8.70 38.46
C ILE A 542 -10.24 -9.78 39.08
N THR A 543 -11.55 -9.73 38.81
CA THR A 543 -12.51 -10.69 39.38
C THR A 543 -12.31 -12.11 38.82
N ALA A 544 -11.85 -12.25 37.56
CA ALA A 544 -11.59 -13.53 36.92
C ALA A 544 -10.39 -14.31 37.50
N ASP A 545 -9.53 -13.69 38.32
CA ASP A 545 -8.48 -14.43 39.05
C ASP A 545 -9.03 -15.31 40.20
N GLY A 546 -10.33 -15.17 40.50
CA GLY A 546 -11.02 -15.97 41.51
C GLY A 546 -10.94 -15.37 42.92
N GLU A 547 -11.64 -16.00 43.86
CA GLU A 547 -11.81 -15.50 45.22
C GLU A 547 -10.48 -15.41 45.99
N ASN A 548 -9.60 -16.40 45.84
CA ASN A 548 -8.32 -16.44 46.55
C ASN A 548 -7.35 -15.31 46.15
N ALA A 549 -7.52 -14.74 44.96
CA ALA A 549 -6.71 -13.63 44.48
C ALA A 549 -7.21 -12.27 45.00
N TRP A 550 -8.43 -12.21 45.54
CA TRP A 550 -9.03 -10.97 46.05
C TRP A 550 -8.47 -10.64 47.45
N THR A 551 -7.51 -9.72 47.52
CA THR A 551 -6.73 -9.48 48.77
C THR A 551 -7.28 -8.38 49.67
N ILE A 552 -8.35 -7.69 49.29
CA ILE A 552 -8.93 -6.58 50.05
C ILE A 552 -10.27 -6.96 50.67
N SER A 553 -10.61 -6.32 51.79
CA SER A 553 -11.87 -6.57 52.50
C SER A 553 -13.05 -5.77 51.96
N GLN A 554 -12.82 -4.56 51.43
CA GLN A 554 -13.82 -3.68 50.86
C GLN A 554 -13.27 -2.94 49.63
N PRO A 555 -14.02 -2.83 48.53
CA PRO A 555 -15.29 -3.52 48.27
C PRO A 555 -15.11 -5.05 48.15
N THR A 556 -16.17 -5.82 48.41
CA THR A 556 -16.10 -7.28 48.29
C THR A 556 -16.15 -7.72 46.82
N ARG A 557 -15.52 -8.86 46.47
CA ARG A 557 -15.57 -9.43 45.11
C ARG A 557 -17.01 -9.57 44.58
N ASN A 558 -17.92 -10.05 45.42
CA ASN A 558 -19.33 -10.25 45.05
C ASN A 558 -20.06 -8.92 44.83
N GLU A 559 -19.81 -7.91 45.66
CA GLU A 559 -20.38 -6.58 45.48
C GLU A 559 -19.94 -5.97 44.14
N VAL A 560 -18.66 -6.06 43.81
CA VAL A 560 -18.12 -5.59 42.54
C VAL A 560 -18.77 -6.33 41.37
N MET A 561 -18.86 -7.67 41.41
CA MET A 561 -19.52 -8.44 40.35
C MET A 561 -20.99 -8.04 40.15
N MET A 562 -21.74 -7.80 41.23
CA MET A 562 -23.13 -7.33 41.14
C MET A 562 -23.22 -5.94 40.51
N ARG A 563 -22.28 -5.03 40.81
CA ARG A 563 -22.21 -3.70 40.19
C ARG A 563 -21.83 -3.79 38.72
N MET A 564 -20.91 -4.68 38.35
CA MET A 564 -20.51 -4.92 36.95
C MET A 564 -21.71 -5.35 36.12
N MET A 565 -22.46 -6.35 36.59
CA MET A 565 -23.66 -6.84 35.89
C MET A 565 -24.71 -5.74 35.72
N ARG A 566 -24.92 -4.88 36.74
CA ARG A 566 -25.81 -3.72 36.63
C ARG A 566 -25.30 -2.70 35.60
N ALA A 567 -24.00 -2.46 35.55
CA ALA A 567 -23.40 -1.56 34.57
C ALA A 567 -23.58 -2.08 33.13
N ILE A 568 -23.25 -3.36 32.88
CA ILE A 568 -23.36 -3.98 31.55
C ILE A 568 -24.79 -3.91 31.01
N LYS A 569 -25.80 -4.14 31.87
CA LYS A 569 -27.22 -4.06 31.49
C LYS A 569 -27.69 -2.66 31.05
N ARG A 570 -26.98 -1.60 31.45
CA ARG A 570 -27.35 -0.22 31.07
C ARG A 570 -26.85 0.16 29.68
N TRP A 571 -25.89 -0.57 29.11
CA TRP A 571 -25.23 -0.16 27.87
C TRP A 571 -26.02 -0.57 26.63
N PRO A 572 -26.33 0.37 25.72
CA PRO A 572 -26.87 0.03 24.40
C PRO A 572 -25.86 -0.80 23.59
N LEU A 573 -26.32 -1.88 22.96
CA LEU A 573 -25.46 -2.73 22.12
C LEU A 573 -24.92 -2.02 20.88
N GLU A 574 -25.55 -0.93 20.44
CA GLU A 574 -25.12 -0.13 19.28
C GLU A 574 -24.15 1.00 19.64
N SER A 575 -23.80 1.16 20.91
CA SER A 575 -22.92 2.24 21.35
C SER A 575 -21.56 2.17 20.64
N ARG A 576 -21.24 3.24 19.90
CA ARG A 576 -19.93 3.45 19.29
C ARG A 576 -18.91 3.82 20.36
N ARG A 577 -17.69 3.33 20.19
CA ARG A 577 -16.60 3.57 21.13
C ARG A 577 -15.29 3.83 20.38
N ASN A 578 -14.45 4.70 20.92
CA ASN A 578 -13.12 4.97 20.42
C ASN A 578 -12.12 3.93 20.93
N ILE A 579 -12.38 2.65 20.59
CA ILE A 579 -11.56 1.51 21.03
C ILE A 579 -11.10 0.73 19.80
N ASN A 580 -9.83 0.35 19.82
CA ASN A 580 -9.14 -0.26 18.69
C ASN A 580 -8.41 -1.54 19.13
N TYR A 581 -9.14 -2.66 19.28
CA TYR A 581 -8.53 -3.95 19.61
C TYR A 581 -7.65 -4.49 18.47
N ARG A 582 -6.38 -4.77 18.78
CA ARG A 582 -5.43 -5.46 17.89
C ARG A 582 -5.57 -6.97 17.99
N SER A 583 -5.79 -7.47 19.21
CA SER A 583 -6.11 -8.86 19.51
C SER A 583 -7.37 -8.96 20.37
N PHE A 584 -8.08 -10.08 20.31
CA PHE A 584 -9.10 -10.47 21.29
C PHE A 584 -8.57 -11.43 22.35
N GLY A 585 -7.30 -11.82 22.33
CA GLY A 585 -6.70 -12.74 23.31
C GLY A 585 -7.11 -12.50 24.77
N PRO A 586 -7.00 -11.25 25.30
CA PRO A 586 -7.44 -10.92 26.66
C PRO A 586 -8.94 -11.16 26.89
N ILE A 587 -9.80 -10.76 25.95
CA ILE A 587 -11.26 -10.95 26.02
C ILE A 587 -11.63 -12.44 25.90
N LEU A 588 -11.01 -13.16 24.97
CA LEU A 588 -11.25 -14.59 24.73
C LEU A 588 -10.85 -15.44 25.94
N ASN A 589 -9.85 -15.02 26.72
CA ASN A 589 -9.49 -15.69 27.96
C ASN A 589 -10.57 -15.54 29.04
N LEU A 590 -11.28 -14.40 29.09
CA LEU A 590 -12.39 -14.19 30.03
C LEU A 590 -13.62 -15.07 29.72
N LEU A 591 -13.79 -15.50 28.47
CA LEU A 591 -14.87 -16.45 28.11
C LEU A 591 -14.78 -17.77 28.90
N LYS A 592 -13.59 -18.14 29.36
CA LYS A 592 -13.32 -19.39 30.09
C LYS A 592 -13.65 -19.28 31.59
N ALA A 593 -13.98 -18.10 32.10
CA ALA A 593 -14.21 -17.83 33.52
C ALA A 593 -15.64 -18.17 33.98
N PHE A 594 -16.02 -19.45 33.92
CA PHE A 594 -17.37 -19.92 34.27
C PHE A 594 -17.75 -19.73 35.75
N ASP A 595 -16.77 -19.52 36.63
CA ASP A 595 -16.93 -19.19 38.05
C ASP A 595 -17.08 -17.68 38.31
N THR A 596 -16.98 -16.86 37.27
CA THR A 596 -17.03 -15.39 37.33
C THR A 596 -18.02 -14.83 36.30
N PRO A 597 -19.34 -14.96 36.54
CA PRO A 597 -20.37 -14.62 35.55
C PRO A 597 -20.31 -13.17 35.06
N ALA A 598 -19.93 -12.23 35.94
CA ALA A 598 -19.81 -10.81 35.58
C ALA A 598 -18.71 -10.55 34.53
N ALA A 599 -17.58 -11.24 34.64
CA ALA A 599 -16.47 -11.11 33.70
C ALA A 599 -16.80 -11.77 32.36
N GLN A 600 -17.42 -12.96 32.39
CA GLN A 600 -17.90 -13.63 31.18
C GLN A 600 -18.97 -12.80 30.46
N TYR A 601 -19.88 -12.15 31.20
CA TYR A 601 -20.89 -11.26 30.63
C TYR A 601 -20.25 -10.05 29.93
N TRP A 602 -19.29 -9.37 30.57
CA TRP A 602 -18.58 -8.26 29.92
C TRP A 602 -17.87 -8.71 28.64
N ALA A 603 -17.19 -9.85 28.66
CA ALA A 603 -16.46 -10.37 27.52
C ALA A 603 -17.38 -10.67 26.32
N VAL A 604 -18.50 -11.35 26.55
CA VAL A 604 -19.47 -11.66 25.49
C VAL A 604 -20.18 -10.38 25.00
N TRP A 605 -20.53 -9.47 25.91
CA TRP A 605 -21.11 -8.17 25.52
C TRP A 605 -20.16 -7.36 24.66
N ALA A 606 -18.88 -7.29 25.03
CA ALA A 606 -17.84 -6.59 24.28
C ALA A 606 -17.72 -7.13 22.86
N LEU A 607 -17.66 -8.46 22.71
CA LEU A 607 -17.64 -9.11 21.40
C LEU A 607 -18.91 -8.77 20.61
N CYS A 608 -20.09 -8.87 21.23
CA CYS A 608 -21.38 -8.59 20.57
C CYS A 608 -21.50 -7.15 20.09
N ASN A 609 -21.03 -6.17 20.85
CA ASN A 609 -21.02 -4.79 20.41
C ASN A 609 -20.01 -4.58 19.27
N LEU A 610 -18.80 -5.13 19.38
CA LEU A 610 -17.75 -4.93 18.37
C LEU A 610 -18.07 -5.57 17.02
N THR A 611 -18.60 -6.79 17.01
CA THR A 611 -19.01 -7.49 15.78
C THR A 611 -20.25 -6.90 15.14
N ARG A 612 -20.95 -6.00 15.84
CA ARG A 612 -22.14 -5.29 15.38
C ARG A 612 -21.82 -3.90 14.86
N VAL A 613 -21.09 -3.12 15.65
CA VAL A 613 -20.76 -1.72 15.34
C VAL A 613 -19.64 -1.62 14.29
N TYR A 614 -18.66 -2.54 14.32
CA TYR A 614 -17.56 -2.57 13.35
C TYR A 614 -17.39 -3.98 12.74
N PRO A 615 -18.42 -4.49 12.05
CA PRO A 615 -18.52 -5.90 11.67
C PRO A 615 -17.41 -6.33 10.71
N GLU A 616 -17.01 -5.46 9.77
CA GLU A 616 -15.98 -5.76 8.77
C GLU A 616 -14.63 -6.13 9.39
N ARG A 617 -14.28 -5.47 10.50
CA ARG A 617 -13.01 -5.70 11.17
C ARG A 617 -13.13 -6.83 12.19
N TYR A 618 -14.08 -6.71 13.11
CA TYR A 618 -14.09 -7.55 14.29
C TYR A 618 -14.70 -8.94 14.07
N CYS A 619 -15.59 -9.13 13.09
CA CYS A 619 -16.02 -10.48 12.72
C CYS A 619 -14.84 -11.29 12.13
N ARG A 620 -13.99 -10.65 11.32
CA ARG A 620 -12.78 -11.29 10.78
C ARG A 620 -11.78 -11.63 11.88
N LEU A 621 -11.48 -10.66 12.75
CA LEU A 621 -10.52 -10.85 13.86
C LEU A 621 -10.98 -11.97 14.82
N LEU A 622 -12.25 -11.96 15.22
CA LEU A 622 -12.81 -12.98 16.11
C LEU A 622 -12.73 -14.38 15.51
N LYS A 623 -12.99 -14.50 14.20
CA LYS A 623 -12.88 -15.77 13.48
C LYS A 623 -11.43 -16.25 13.38
N SER A 624 -10.48 -15.37 13.07
CA SER A 624 -9.06 -15.74 12.95
C SER A 624 -8.45 -16.19 14.27
N GLU A 625 -8.91 -15.66 15.40
CA GLU A 625 -8.42 -16.03 16.73
C GLU A 625 -9.21 -17.21 17.36
N GLY A 626 -10.06 -17.89 16.59
CA GLY A 626 -10.78 -19.08 17.06
C GLY A 626 -11.90 -18.78 18.08
N GLY A 627 -12.38 -17.53 18.14
CA GLY A 627 -13.37 -17.11 19.13
C GLY A 627 -14.74 -17.77 18.97
N LEU A 628 -15.11 -18.24 17.78
CA LEU A 628 -16.38 -18.94 17.55
C LEU A 628 -16.50 -20.23 18.37
N ALA A 629 -15.45 -21.06 18.40
CA ALA A 629 -15.47 -22.30 19.17
C ALA A 629 -15.57 -22.04 20.69
N LEU A 630 -14.96 -20.94 21.16
CA LEU A 630 -15.09 -20.52 22.55
C LEU A 630 -16.50 -20.04 22.86
N LEU A 631 -17.13 -19.27 21.98
CA LEU A 631 -18.51 -18.81 22.14
C LEU A 631 -19.52 -19.97 22.10
N GLU A 632 -19.33 -20.95 21.22
CA GLU A 632 -20.15 -22.17 21.18
C GLU A 632 -20.04 -22.96 22.50
N THR A 633 -18.85 -22.97 23.11
CA THR A 633 -18.65 -23.57 24.44
C THR A 633 -19.40 -22.79 25.52
N VAL A 634 -19.36 -21.45 25.47
CA VAL A 634 -20.09 -20.58 26.41
C VAL A 634 -21.61 -20.75 26.26
N GLU A 635 -22.13 -20.87 25.03
CA GLU A 635 -23.55 -21.09 24.75
C GLU A 635 -24.03 -22.45 25.30
N ALA A 636 -23.23 -23.50 25.15
CA ALA A 636 -23.59 -24.85 25.56
C ALA A 636 -23.45 -25.12 27.08
N ASP A 637 -22.60 -24.38 27.80
CA ASP A 637 -22.31 -24.69 29.21
C ASP A 637 -23.51 -24.37 30.13
N PRO A 638 -23.91 -25.27 31.04
CA PRO A 638 -25.05 -25.05 31.94
C PRO A 638 -24.79 -23.98 33.03
N ARG A 639 -23.53 -23.62 33.29
CA ARG A 639 -23.17 -22.60 34.29
C ARG A 639 -23.31 -21.18 33.76
N THR A 640 -23.33 -21.00 32.45
CA THR A 640 -23.44 -19.69 31.80
C THR A 640 -24.86 -19.13 31.96
N LEU A 641 -24.94 -17.83 32.29
CA LEU A 641 -26.21 -17.11 32.43
C LEU A 641 -26.96 -17.01 31.11
N GLU A 642 -28.28 -17.07 31.15
CA GLU A 642 -29.13 -17.09 29.93
C GLU A 642 -28.95 -15.83 29.05
N GLU A 643 -28.83 -14.65 29.68
CA GLU A 643 -28.55 -13.39 28.98
C GLU A 643 -27.21 -13.45 28.22
N VAL A 644 -26.20 -14.13 28.80
CA VAL A 644 -24.88 -14.30 28.19
C VAL A 644 -24.94 -15.31 27.04
N LYS A 645 -25.73 -16.39 27.16
CA LYS A 645 -25.98 -17.33 26.06
C LYS A 645 -26.64 -16.65 24.86
N THR A 646 -27.64 -15.81 25.14
CA THR A 646 -28.35 -15.04 24.11
C THR A 646 -27.39 -14.13 23.34
N LEU A 647 -26.49 -13.43 24.04
CA LEU A 647 -25.47 -12.60 23.39
C LEU A 647 -24.43 -13.44 22.65
N ALA A 648 -23.99 -14.58 23.20
CA ALA A 648 -23.03 -15.46 22.53
C ALA A 648 -23.61 -15.99 21.22
N HIS A 649 -24.86 -16.45 21.23
CA HIS A 649 -25.60 -16.84 20.04
C HIS A 649 -25.66 -15.71 19.01
N THR A 650 -25.97 -14.48 19.46
CA THR A 650 -26.03 -13.30 18.61
C THR A 650 -24.68 -13.03 17.92
N VAL A 651 -23.56 -13.12 18.65
CA VAL A 651 -22.21 -12.95 18.08
C VAL A 651 -21.92 -14.03 17.04
N ILE A 652 -22.24 -15.29 17.35
CA ILE A 652 -22.03 -16.41 16.44
C ILE A 652 -22.79 -16.18 15.12
N GLU A 653 -24.06 -15.77 15.20
CA GLU A 653 -24.86 -15.45 14.03
C GLU A 653 -24.33 -14.24 13.26
N GLN A 654 -23.91 -13.17 13.93
CA GLN A 654 -23.30 -12.00 13.26
C GLN A 654 -22.06 -12.38 12.44
N VAL A 655 -21.19 -13.23 13.01
CA VAL A 655 -19.97 -13.68 12.34
C VAL A 655 -20.28 -14.68 11.21
N ARG A 656 -21.27 -15.56 11.38
CA ARG A 656 -21.69 -16.53 10.35
C ARG A 656 -22.40 -15.87 9.17
N ASN A 657 -23.27 -14.88 9.43
CA ASN A 657 -24.01 -14.15 8.41
C ASN A 657 -23.13 -13.16 7.63
N GLY A 658 -22.00 -12.77 8.19
CA GLY A 658 -21.03 -11.89 7.55
C GLY A 658 -21.36 -10.41 7.69
N PRO A 659 -20.37 -9.52 7.48
CA PRO A 659 -20.47 -8.12 7.87
C PRO A 659 -21.51 -7.31 7.08
N GLU A 660 -21.83 -7.69 5.85
CA GLU A 660 -22.81 -7.01 5.00
C GLU A 660 -24.25 -7.16 5.53
N LYS A 661 -24.63 -8.36 5.99
CA LYS A 661 -25.94 -8.61 6.58
C LYS A 661 -26.11 -7.90 7.92
N VAL A 662 -25.08 -7.92 8.76
CA VAL A 662 -25.10 -7.22 10.06
C VAL A 662 -25.32 -5.72 9.87
N LYS A 663 -24.69 -5.11 8.86
CA LYS A 663 -24.93 -3.71 8.50
C LYS A 663 -26.37 -3.47 8.03
N ALA A 664 -26.87 -4.28 7.11
CA ALA A 664 -28.24 -4.15 6.60
C ALA A 664 -29.30 -4.28 7.71
N GLU A 665 -29.09 -5.19 8.68
CA GLU A 665 -29.96 -5.34 9.84
C GLU A 665 -29.88 -4.12 10.77
N SER A 666 -28.68 -3.57 11.00
CA SER A 666 -28.48 -2.36 11.82
C SER A 666 -29.09 -1.09 11.20
N GLU A 667 -29.07 -0.96 9.87
CA GLU A 667 -29.65 0.18 9.15
C GLU A 667 -31.17 0.06 8.95
N SER A 668 -31.73 -1.15 9.08
CA SER A 668 -33.18 -1.41 8.97
C SER A 668 -33.97 -1.11 10.25
N ASN A 669 -33.29 -0.76 11.35
CA ASN A 669 -33.93 -0.33 12.60
C ASN A 669 -34.28 1.17 12.54
N PRO A 670 -35.57 1.54 12.56
CA PRO A 670 -36.00 2.92 12.38
C PRO A 670 -35.99 3.66 13.73
N GLU A 671 -34.84 4.15 14.21
CA GLU A 671 -34.80 5.09 15.35
C GLU A 671 -33.94 6.35 15.16
N ASP A 672 -33.20 6.53 14.07
CA ASP A 672 -32.48 7.80 13.79
C ASP A 672 -33.13 8.62 12.65
N GLN A 673 -34.41 8.98 12.83
CA GLN A 673 -35.02 10.13 12.17
C GLN A 673 -35.49 11.15 13.22
N SER A 674 -34.52 11.83 13.85
CA SER A 674 -34.66 13.10 14.59
C SER A 674 -33.23 13.52 14.95
N ASP A 675 -32.68 14.69 14.64
CA ASP A 675 -33.21 16.01 14.31
C ASP A 675 -32.20 16.78 13.43
N ASP A 676 -32.71 17.81 12.74
CA ASP A 676 -31.96 18.90 12.07
C ASP A 676 -31.01 19.68 13.00
#